data_AF-A0A2C9UVH7-F1
#
_entry.id   AF-A0A2C9UVH7-F1
#
_cell.length_a   1.000
_cell.length_b   1.000
_cell.length_c   1.000
_cell.angle_alpha   90.00
_cell.angle_beta   90.00
_cell.angle_gamma   90.00
#
_symmetry.space_group_name_H-M   'P 1'
#
loop_
_entity.id
_entity.type
_entity.pdbx_description
1 polymer ?
#
loop_
_entity_poly.entity_id
_entity_poly.type
_entity_poly.pdbx_seq_one_letter_code
_entity_poly.pdbx_strand_id
1 'polypeptide(L)'
;MRDLPLKSEIGLNGDKYNHFVLLMKDSKTICRAQCLDDPPVKVPRRWNLHDIVSRSSLNIDCQLPHFLLRPAALCSRDENEWKRFLSHLQKRDSVGIAKFDFCEFYVLPPDEAYNFSHARVAYRLDKYSGQKHCESVADTTEACLFKRTSLNPTEICGNSSTISPSHDVEFAAGKGGHLQSKGVGFNENNGVPDVKLPHSIGDNCGSVPTDRCQPCAVKQDRPLEKNYVRADPSYLQTLGQAHSGWIFGAIAELVDNSRDAKASRLDISVEIIYSKRAGKDIPMLSVIDDGQGMTHQDIVRMTCFGHKQPDIDDPDHIGRFGVGFKTGAMRLGRDALVLTQTADSRSIAFLSQSLNEGKDNLEIPIVSYCRKGQFMEVDRNVQSKALAKYNLKTIKEFSPFDKYLIGEKAGLFHGKCTGTQIYIWNLDKWGSNYCLDWTDGLTGGSSFHQGDILIRSRRVRSRPGQMSQKVLLDYSLRSYLEVIFLVPRMRMYVQGSLVKSRPLANSLSNTYQASAVIMGKHVQVTLGRSQLEWEQANCGMFLYWHGRLIEAYKRVGGMTYNGEVGRGVIGVIDVTELMNEGNGHVWVHSNKQGFLDCESYALLEEWLGKEADEYWDKNYDTVLLKKGGYLHKPDHEWVQCDKCRKWRMLSSGFDSKNLPTEWFCYMEPFKGSCEIPEQKVESGVITVSAKRSGYGSRDVEGDATITPEGDIDENFDGTQKNDRKGLKRNRKGLSRSCKKVVS
;
A
#
# COMPACT_ATOMS: atom_id res chain seq x y z
N MET A 1 -28.58 58.17 30.69
CA MET A 1 -28.81 58.89 29.41
C MET A 1 -27.93 58.18 28.38
N ARG A 2 -28.45 57.49 27.35
CA ARG A 2 -29.17 58.02 26.17
C ARG A 2 -28.31 59.09 25.47
N ASP A 3 -27.96 59.06 24.19
CA ASP A 3 -28.47 58.36 23.01
C ASP A 3 -27.40 58.33 21.87
N LEU A 4 -27.57 57.39 20.93
CA LEU A 4 -27.11 57.38 19.52
C LEU A 4 -27.66 58.60 18.71
N PRO A 5 -27.58 58.77 17.35
CA PRO A 5 -27.01 57.95 16.24
C PRO A 5 -26.35 58.74 15.07
N LEU A 6 -25.94 57.99 14.03
CA LEU A 6 -26.32 58.11 12.59
C LEU A 6 -25.22 58.34 11.52
N LYS A 7 -25.35 57.52 10.47
CA LYS A 7 -24.54 57.32 9.25
C LYS A 7 -24.68 58.44 8.21
N SER A 8 -23.72 58.54 7.29
CA SER A 8 -24.00 58.51 5.82
C SER A 8 -22.73 58.31 4.97
N GLU A 9 -22.81 57.36 4.05
CA GLU A 9 -21.90 57.03 2.92
C GLU A 9 -21.80 58.18 1.90
N ILE A 10 -20.77 58.31 1.06
CA ILE A 10 -20.49 57.72 -0.29
C ILE A 10 -19.16 58.38 -0.73
N GLY A 11 -18.17 57.84 -1.46
CA GLY A 11 -17.94 56.59 -2.19
C GLY A 11 -16.61 56.69 -2.98
N LEU A 12 -16.06 55.52 -3.34
CA LEU A 12 -15.16 55.20 -4.47
C LEU A 12 -13.94 56.10 -4.78
N ASN A 13 -12.72 55.60 -4.45
CA ASN A 13 -11.63 55.39 -5.42
C ASN A 13 -10.32 54.95 -4.73
N GLY A 14 -9.75 53.83 -5.18
CA GLY A 14 -8.34 53.49 -4.98
C GLY A 14 -8.10 52.11 -4.35
N ASP A 15 -8.02 51.08 -5.18
CA ASP A 15 -7.32 49.83 -4.87
C ASP A 15 -5.89 50.15 -4.39
N LYS A 16 -5.66 50.20 -3.07
CA LYS A 16 -4.31 50.14 -2.52
C LYS A 16 -3.91 48.69 -2.39
N TYR A 17 -3.12 48.24 -3.36
CA TYR A 17 -2.59 46.89 -3.53
C TYR A 17 -1.99 46.33 -2.23
N ASN A 18 -2.69 45.42 -1.57
CA ASN A 18 -2.15 44.64 -0.46
C ASN A 18 -1.15 43.58 -1.00
N HIS A 19 0.11 43.99 -1.18
CA HIS A 19 1.18 43.07 -1.56
C HIS A 19 1.60 42.21 -0.36
N PHE A 20 1.42 40.90 -0.49
CA PHE A 20 1.87 39.92 0.50
C PHE A 20 3.00 39.08 -0.06
N VAL A 21 3.97 38.78 0.80
CA VAL A 21 5.11 37.94 0.52
C VAL A 21 5.12 36.77 1.50
N LEU A 22 5.35 35.57 0.99
CA LEU A 22 5.61 34.39 1.81
C LEU A 22 7.13 34.23 1.97
N LEU A 23 7.67 34.55 3.16
CA LEU A 23 9.07 34.32 3.49
C LEU A 23 9.29 32.84 3.85
N MET A 24 10.32 32.25 3.26
CA MET A 24 10.70 30.85 3.46
C MET A 24 12.22 30.73 3.56
N LYS A 25 12.68 29.70 4.27
CA LYS A 25 14.09 29.25 4.27
C LYS A 25 14.09 27.73 4.10
N ASP A 26 14.85 27.22 3.14
CA ASP A 26 14.96 25.78 2.86
C ASP A 26 13.59 25.10 2.66
N SER A 27 12.70 25.78 1.93
CA SER A 27 11.32 25.34 1.66
C SER A 27 10.40 25.24 2.90
N LYS A 28 10.84 25.74 4.06
CA LYS A 28 10.00 25.92 5.26
C LYS A 28 9.50 27.37 5.34
N THR A 29 8.21 27.55 5.60
CA THR A 29 7.62 28.87 5.83
C THR A 29 8.11 29.48 7.13
N ILE A 30 8.60 30.72 7.06
CA ILE A 30 8.90 31.55 8.23
C ILE A 30 7.61 32.27 8.62
N CYS A 31 7.08 33.10 7.73
CA CYS A 31 5.84 33.83 7.94
C CYS A 31 5.33 34.41 6.61
N ARG A 32 4.02 34.56 6.49
CA ARG A 32 3.43 35.48 5.51
C ARG A 32 3.58 36.91 6.02
N ALA A 33 4.13 37.81 5.22
CA ALA A 33 4.35 39.21 5.58
C ALA A 33 3.69 40.17 4.59
N GLN A 34 3.17 41.27 5.09
CA GLN A 34 2.59 42.37 4.32
C GLN A 34 3.65 43.43 4.05
N CYS A 35 3.76 43.89 2.80
CA CYS A 35 4.55 45.08 2.47
C CYS A 35 3.78 46.33 2.91
N LEU A 36 4.40 47.18 3.73
CA LEU A 36 3.75 48.40 4.25
C LEU A 36 3.95 49.63 3.37
N ASP A 37 5.02 49.67 2.59
CA ASP A 37 5.34 50.76 1.66
C ASP A 37 5.06 50.31 0.23
N ASP A 38 4.77 51.24 -0.70
CA ASP A 38 4.66 50.95 -2.13
C ASP A 38 6.03 50.50 -2.64
N PRO A 39 6.25 49.21 -2.93
CA PRO A 39 7.53 48.79 -3.44
C PRO A 39 7.63 49.28 -4.90
N PRO A 40 8.70 49.99 -5.29
CA PRO A 40 8.79 50.59 -6.62
C PRO A 40 9.06 49.57 -7.75
N VAL A 41 8.90 48.27 -7.46
CA VAL A 41 9.11 47.12 -8.35
C VAL A 41 8.08 46.04 -8.02
N LYS A 42 7.67 45.25 -9.03
CA LYS A 42 6.82 44.08 -8.84
C LYS A 42 7.47 43.07 -7.88
N VAL A 43 7.02 43.04 -6.62
CA VAL A 43 7.56 42.16 -5.59
C VAL A 43 7.08 40.71 -5.80
N PRO A 44 7.99 39.73 -5.90
CA PRO A 44 7.61 38.32 -5.97
C PRO A 44 6.82 37.87 -4.72
N ARG A 45 5.78 37.06 -4.90
CA ARG A 45 4.91 36.60 -3.79
C ARG A 45 5.57 35.57 -2.88
N ARG A 46 6.68 34.93 -3.29
CA ARG A 46 7.36 33.87 -2.55
C ARG A 46 8.85 34.12 -2.51
N TRP A 47 9.41 34.26 -1.33
CA TRP A 47 10.82 34.53 -1.12
C TRP A 47 11.45 33.33 -0.42
N ASN A 48 12.37 32.66 -1.12
CA ASN A 48 13.21 31.64 -0.51
C ASN A 48 14.56 32.30 -0.19
N LEU A 49 14.88 32.40 1.09
CA LEU A 49 16.14 32.96 1.54
C LEU A 49 17.25 31.95 1.23
N HIS A 50 18.02 32.19 0.18
CA HIS A 50 19.09 31.26 -0.23
C HIS A 50 20.22 31.26 0.81
N ASP A 51 20.56 32.45 1.30
CA ASP A 51 21.68 32.66 2.21
C ASP A 51 21.28 33.53 3.41
N ILE A 52 21.92 33.26 4.55
CA ILE A 52 21.92 34.14 5.73
C ILE A 52 23.39 34.38 6.08
N VAL A 53 23.86 35.60 5.87
CA VAL A 53 25.29 35.95 5.98
C VAL A 53 25.48 37.07 6.99
N SER A 54 26.69 37.20 7.55
CA SER A 54 26.98 38.34 8.45
C SER A 54 26.85 39.66 7.69
N ARG A 55 26.22 40.66 8.31
CA ARG A 55 26.07 42.01 7.75
C ARG A 55 27.42 42.61 7.38
N SER A 56 28.46 42.35 8.17
CA SER A 56 29.85 42.77 7.89
C SER A 56 30.46 42.20 6.60
N SER A 57 29.95 41.06 6.12
CA SER A 57 30.43 40.42 4.88
C SER A 57 29.76 40.97 3.62
N LEU A 58 28.74 41.83 3.77
CA LEU A 58 28.03 42.45 2.66
C LEU A 58 28.31 43.94 2.64
N ASN A 59 28.75 44.46 1.49
CA ASN A 59 28.80 45.90 1.26
C ASN A 59 27.40 46.37 0.83
N ILE A 60 26.46 46.41 1.78
CA ILE A 60 25.11 46.96 1.57
C ILE A 60 25.26 48.49 1.63
N ASP A 61 25.33 49.11 0.46
CA ASP A 61 25.41 50.57 0.33
C ASP A 61 24.23 51.22 1.08
N CYS A 62 24.52 52.21 1.92
CA CYS A 62 23.53 52.95 2.70
C CYS A 62 22.55 53.74 1.80
N GLN A 63 22.81 53.82 0.49
CA GLN A 63 21.94 54.41 -0.51
C GLN A 63 20.95 53.43 -1.15
N LEU A 64 20.95 52.13 -0.79
CA LEU A 64 19.97 51.20 -1.34
C LEU A 64 18.56 51.53 -0.85
N PRO A 65 17.57 51.52 -1.75
CA PRO A 65 16.18 51.74 -1.38
C PRO A 65 15.67 50.62 -0.47
N HIS A 66 14.77 50.96 0.44
CA HIS A 66 14.24 50.06 1.45
C HIS A 66 12.72 50.16 1.58
N PHE A 67 12.13 49.09 2.11
CA PHE A 67 10.73 49.06 2.51
C PHE A 67 10.54 48.16 3.73
N LEU A 68 9.34 48.21 4.33
CA LEU A 68 9.01 47.46 5.53
C LEU A 68 8.10 46.26 5.26
N LEU A 69 8.40 45.15 5.94
CA LEU A 69 7.57 43.96 6.03
C LEU A 69 6.96 43.84 7.44
N ARG A 70 5.65 43.70 7.54
CA ARG A 70 4.92 43.38 8.77
C ARG A 70 4.47 41.91 8.78
N PRO A 71 4.61 41.15 9.87
CA PRO A 71 4.06 39.80 9.93
C PRO A 71 2.53 39.85 9.79
N ALA A 72 2.02 39.02 8.88
CA ALA A 72 0.61 38.72 8.69
C ALA A 72 0.41 37.20 8.87
N ALA A 73 0.85 36.72 10.03
CA ALA A 73 0.87 35.31 10.43
C ALA A 73 -0.52 34.68 10.33
N LEU A 74 -0.61 33.47 9.78
CA LEU A 74 -1.88 32.73 9.64
C LEU A 74 -2.16 31.82 10.85
N CYS A 75 -1.14 31.54 11.66
CA CYS A 75 -1.23 30.72 12.86
C CYS A 75 -0.15 31.12 13.89
N SER A 76 -0.27 30.61 15.11
CA SER A 76 0.68 30.86 16.21
C SER A 76 2.11 30.39 15.88
N ARG A 77 2.25 29.34 15.06
CA ARG A 77 3.54 28.85 14.57
C ARG A 77 4.26 29.89 13.72
N ASP A 78 3.58 30.52 12.76
CA ASP A 78 4.16 31.56 11.90
C ASP A 78 4.60 32.78 12.72
N GLU A 79 3.82 33.14 13.74
CA GLU A 79 4.17 34.24 14.64
C GLU A 79 5.44 33.94 15.45
N ASN A 80 5.56 32.70 15.95
CA ASN A 80 6.74 32.24 16.67
C ASN A 80 7.97 32.13 15.75
N GLU A 81 7.82 31.60 14.54
CA GLU A 81 8.91 31.48 13.57
C GLU A 81 9.38 32.84 13.06
N TRP A 82 8.49 33.81 12.86
CA TRP A 82 8.87 35.21 12.58
C TRP A 82 9.75 35.81 13.68
N LYS A 83 9.35 35.66 14.95
CA LYS A 83 10.12 36.14 16.11
C LYS A 83 11.47 35.44 16.21
N ARG A 84 11.52 34.12 16.01
CA ARG A 84 12.77 33.33 16.03
C ARG A 84 13.70 33.76 14.90
N PHE A 85 13.17 33.98 13.71
CA PHE A 85 13.92 34.42 12.54
C PHE A 85 14.56 35.80 12.76
N LEU A 86 13.77 36.81 13.15
CA LEU A 86 14.32 38.15 13.41
C LEU A 86 15.26 38.17 14.61
N SER A 87 14.98 37.38 15.65
CA SER A 87 15.92 37.20 16.77
C SER A 87 17.23 36.56 16.33
N HIS A 88 17.19 35.62 15.40
CA HIS A 88 18.38 35.00 14.82
C HIS A 88 19.22 36.01 14.03
N LEU A 89 18.56 36.80 13.18
CA LEU A 89 19.24 37.86 12.42
C LEU A 89 19.91 38.86 13.36
N GLN A 90 19.20 39.33 14.38
CA GLN A 90 19.70 40.32 15.35
C GLN A 90 20.88 39.79 16.18
N LYS A 91 20.78 38.58 16.73
CA LYS A 91 21.82 37.98 17.59
C LYS A 91 23.14 37.74 16.87
N ARG A 92 23.10 37.52 15.56
CA ARG A 92 24.28 37.19 14.75
C ARG A 92 24.72 38.34 13.84
N ASP A 93 24.10 39.51 13.97
CA ASP A 93 24.22 40.64 13.04
C ASP A 93 24.27 40.15 11.58
N SER A 94 23.21 39.45 11.18
CA SER A 94 23.14 38.73 9.91
C SER A 94 21.95 39.16 9.07
N VAL A 95 22.09 39.03 7.75
CA VAL A 95 21.14 39.49 6.74
C VAL A 95 20.67 38.28 5.93
N GLY A 96 19.35 38.14 5.77
CA GLY A 96 18.76 37.12 4.90
C GLY A 96 18.66 37.60 3.46
N ILE A 97 19.07 36.79 2.48
CA ILE A 97 19.12 37.17 1.06
C ILE A 97 18.13 36.34 0.24
N ALA A 98 17.22 37.00 -0.47
CA ALA A 98 16.40 36.40 -1.51
C ALA A 98 16.81 36.96 -2.88
N LYS A 99 17.20 36.09 -3.82
CA LYS A 99 17.70 36.47 -5.14
C LYS A 99 16.68 36.11 -6.21
N PHE A 100 16.45 37.03 -7.14
CA PHE A 100 15.61 36.84 -8.32
C PHE A 100 16.33 37.39 -9.53
N ASP A 101 15.95 36.94 -10.74
CA ASP A 101 16.61 37.28 -12.00
C ASP A 101 16.71 38.80 -12.31
N PHE A 102 15.93 39.62 -11.61
CA PHE A 102 15.84 41.06 -11.81
C PHE A 102 16.06 41.89 -10.54
N CYS A 103 16.20 41.26 -9.36
CA CYS A 103 16.28 41.95 -8.08
C CYS A 103 16.82 41.05 -6.96
N GLU A 104 17.69 41.58 -6.12
CA GLU A 104 18.08 40.97 -4.85
C GLU A 104 17.44 41.72 -3.67
N PHE A 105 16.85 40.97 -2.74
CA PHE A 105 16.26 41.51 -1.51
C PHE A 105 17.07 41.06 -0.28
N TYR A 106 17.36 42.01 0.60
CA TYR A 106 18.15 41.84 1.81
C TYR A 106 17.30 42.14 3.03
N VAL A 107 16.87 41.10 3.76
CA VAL A 107 16.12 41.23 5.01
C VAL A 107 17.10 41.52 6.14
N LEU A 108 17.04 42.74 6.66
CA LEU A 108 17.97 43.27 7.66
C LEU A 108 17.52 42.89 9.08
N PRO A 109 18.46 42.72 10.02
CA PRO A 109 18.11 42.52 11.41
C PRO A 109 17.48 43.80 12.00
N PRO A 110 16.54 43.68 12.96
CA PRO A 110 15.94 44.82 13.64
C PRO A 110 16.98 45.70 14.36
N ASP A 111 16.85 47.01 14.22
CA ASP A 111 17.73 47.99 14.86
C ASP A 111 17.46 48.10 16.38
N GLU A 112 16.21 47.92 16.80
CA GLU A 112 15.81 47.95 18.20
C GLU A 112 15.82 46.53 18.79
N ALA A 113 16.49 46.36 19.94
CA ALA A 113 16.56 45.10 20.65
C ALA A 113 15.14 44.57 20.94
N TYR A 114 14.84 43.33 20.53
CA TYR A 114 13.57 42.65 20.76
C TYR A 114 12.32 43.26 20.09
N ASN A 115 12.47 44.24 19.20
CA ASN A 115 11.36 44.73 18.38
C ASN A 115 11.20 43.86 17.12
N PHE A 116 10.22 42.96 17.12
CA PHE A 116 9.90 42.06 16.00
C PHE A 116 8.62 42.43 15.26
N SER A 117 8.13 43.67 15.45
CA SER A 117 6.88 44.14 14.83
C SER A 117 7.01 44.30 13.31
N HIS A 118 8.22 44.55 12.80
CA HIS A 118 8.51 44.78 11.40
C HIS A 118 9.93 44.32 11.06
N ALA A 119 10.17 44.01 9.78
CA ALA A 119 11.50 43.78 9.23
C ALA A 119 11.80 44.82 8.15
N ARG A 120 13.01 45.38 8.15
CA ARG A 120 13.46 46.29 7.09
C ARG A 120 14.09 45.48 5.97
N VAL A 121 13.72 45.78 4.74
CA VAL A 121 14.26 45.11 3.56
C VAL A 121 14.91 46.14 2.66
N ALA A 122 16.21 46.01 2.43
CA ALA A 122 16.91 46.73 1.36
C ALA A 122 16.85 45.91 0.07
N TYR A 123 16.89 46.53 -1.09
CA TYR A 123 16.92 45.78 -2.35
C TYR A 123 17.80 46.44 -3.41
N ARG A 124 18.28 45.64 -4.35
CA ARG A 124 19.13 46.06 -5.47
C ARG A 124 18.52 45.55 -6.77
N LEU A 125 18.30 46.46 -7.72
CA LEU A 125 17.87 46.13 -9.08
C LEU A 125 19.09 45.91 -9.96
N ASP A 126 19.13 44.79 -10.68
CA ASP A 126 20.14 44.59 -11.71
C ASP A 126 19.77 45.39 -12.95
N LYS A 127 20.64 46.33 -13.34
CA LYS A 127 20.49 47.05 -14.62
C LYS A 127 20.77 46.06 -15.75
N TYR A 128 19.80 45.86 -16.64
CA TYR A 128 20.02 45.14 -17.90
C TYR A 128 21.24 45.72 -18.64
N SER A 129 22.38 45.05 -18.59
CA SER A 129 23.51 45.30 -19.49
C SER A 129 23.25 44.55 -20.79
N GLY A 130 22.45 45.16 -21.66
CA GLY A 130 22.14 44.68 -23.00
C GLY A 130 22.31 45.77 -24.05
N GLN A 131 23.44 46.49 -24.05
CA GLN A 131 23.86 47.32 -25.18
C GLN A 131 25.39 47.32 -25.34
N LYS A 132 25.85 46.44 -26.24
CA LYS A 132 27.08 46.49 -27.06
C LYS A 132 26.68 45.72 -28.33
N HIS A 133 26.81 46.16 -29.58
CA HIS A 133 27.46 47.30 -30.21
C HIS A 133 26.80 47.45 -31.60
N CYS A 134 26.37 48.65 -31.98
CA CYS A 134 26.63 49.23 -33.30
C CYS A 134 26.14 50.68 -33.28
N GLU A 135 27.08 51.61 -33.41
CA GLU A 135 26.81 53.03 -33.62
C GLU A 135 26.53 53.31 -35.10
N SER A 136 25.84 54.45 -35.32
CA SER A 136 25.55 55.14 -36.59
C SER A 136 24.39 54.52 -37.39
N VAL A 137 23.39 55.25 -37.91
CA VAL A 137 23.29 56.65 -38.36
C VAL A 137 21.85 57.17 -38.14
N ALA A 138 21.73 58.49 -38.07
CA ALA A 138 20.52 59.29 -37.86
C ALA A 138 19.42 59.19 -38.94
N ASP A 139 18.24 59.72 -38.54
CA ASP A 139 17.17 60.34 -39.33
C ASP A 139 16.37 59.52 -40.35
N THR A 140 15.06 59.33 -40.09
CA THR A 140 13.96 60.12 -40.70
C THR A 140 12.56 59.50 -40.44
N THR A 141 11.65 60.34 -39.93
CA THR A 141 10.21 60.54 -40.21
C THR A 141 9.26 59.40 -40.67
N GLU A 142 8.10 59.34 -39.98
CA GLU A 142 6.71 59.19 -40.50
C GLU A 142 6.32 57.90 -41.27
N ALA A 143 5.11 57.34 -41.24
CA ALA A 143 3.84 57.58 -40.55
C ALA A 143 2.96 56.31 -40.69
N CYS A 144 1.92 56.26 -39.86
CA CYS A 144 0.67 55.47 -39.88
C CYS A 144 0.26 54.74 -41.19
N LEU A 145 -0.37 53.56 -41.09
CA LEU A 145 -1.84 53.35 -41.20
C LEU A 145 -2.24 51.86 -41.43
N PHE A 146 -3.25 51.46 -40.63
CA PHE A 146 -4.41 50.59 -40.93
C PHE A 146 -4.30 49.13 -41.42
N LYS A 147 -4.69 48.22 -40.49
CA LYS A 147 -5.91 47.40 -40.48
C LYS A 147 -6.44 46.72 -41.78
N ARG A 148 -6.59 45.38 -41.64
CA ARG A 148 -7.79 44.53 -41.94
C ARG A 148 -8.14 44.35 -43.44
N THR A 149 -8.53 43.19 -43.99
CA THR A 149 -9.14 41.95 -43.49
C THR A 149 -9.21 40.91 -44.65
N SER A 150 -9.45 39.64 -44.30
CA SER A 150 -10.31 38.66 -45.03
C SER A 150 -9.65 37.94 -46.24
N LEU A 151 -9.86 36.66 -46.55
CA LEU A 151 -10.93 35.67 -46.30
C LEU A 151 -10.33 34.23 -46.24
N ASN A 152 -10.93 33.37 -45.40
CA ASN A 152 -11.00 31.89 -45.54
C ASN A 152 -12.19 31.56 -46.49
N PRO A 153 -12.28 30.41 -47.20
CA PRO A 153 -12.44 29.04 -46.66
C PRO A 153 -11.71 27.95 -47.52
N THR A 154 -11.54 26.67 -47.17
CA THR A 154 -12.54 25.62 -46.91
C THR A 154 -11.85 24.35 -46.33
N GLU A 155 -12.44 23.77 -45.27
CA GLU A 155 -12.75 22.32 -45.04
C GLU A 155 -11.64 21.23 -45.09
N ILE A 156 -11.45 20.30 -44.14
CA ILE A 156 -12.29 19.72 -43.05
C ILE A 156 -11.40 19.17 -41.90
N CYS A 157 -11.88 19.38 -40.65
CA CYS A 157 -11.46 18.90 -39.31
C CYS A 157 -11.32 17.36 -39.14
N GLY A 158 -10.65 16.78 -38.12
CA GLY A 158 -10.49 17.15 -36.68
C GLY A 158 -11.50 16.36 -35.81
N ASN A 159 -11.41 16.19 -34.49
CA ASN A 159 -10.36 16.31 -33.48
C ASN A 159 -10.87 15.68 -32.16
N SER A 160 -9.94 15.46 -31.23
CA SER A 160 -10.11 14.99 -29.85
C SER A 160 -11.02 15.87 -28.99
N SER A 161 -11.91 15.26 -28.21
CA SER A 161 -12.78 15.94 -27.23
C SER A 161 -12.23 15.85 -25.81
N THR A 162 -12.05 17.02 -25.20
CA THR A 162 -11.94 17.27 -23.76
C THR A 162 -13.19 18.09 -23.40
N ILE A 163 -13.97 17.69 -22.39
CA ILE A 163 -15.18 18.43 -21.98
C ILE A 163 -15.03 18.89 -20.52
N SER A 164 -15.20 20.19 -20.33
CA SER A 164 -15.40 20.94 -19.09
C SER A 164 -16.89 20.93 -18.66
N PRO A 165 -17.23 21.34 -17.42
CA PRO A 165 -18.55 21.90 -17.16
C PRO A 165 -18.52 23.28 -16.47
N SER A 166 -19.35 24.20 -16.97
CA SER A 166 -20.04 25.30 -16.27
C SER A 166 -21.41 25.47 -16.98
N HIS A 167 -22.55 25.71 -16.34
CA HIS A 167 -22.89 26.81 -15.43
C HIS A 167 -24.11 26.49 -14.54
N ASP A 168 -24.09 27.08 -13.34
CA ASP A 168 -25.15 27.79 -12.60
C ASP A 168 -26.53 27.14 -12.36
N VAL A 169 -26.81 26.83 -11.09
CA VAL A 169 -27.92 27.45 -10.32
C VAL A 169 -27.47 27.59 -8.86
N GLU A 170 -27.40 28.84 -8.39
CA GLU A 170 -27.26 29.23 -6.97
C GLU A 170 -28.47 28.79 -6.14
N PHE A 171 -28.24 28.34 -4.90
CA PHE A 171 -29.09 28.76 -3.79
C PHE A 171 -28.27 28.92 -2.51
N ALA A 172 -28.17 30.18 -2.09
CA ALA A 172 -27.56 30.60 -0.84
C ALA A 172 -28.46 30.27 0.38
N ALA A 173 -27.78 30.05 1.50
CA ALA A 173 -28.33 29.90 2.84
C ALA A 173 -29.01 31.19 3.36
N GLY A 174 -29.96 31.06 4.29
CA GLY A 174 -30.42 32.23 5.05
C GLY A 174 -31.63 32.06 5.96
N LYS A 175 -31.41 31.48 7.14
CA LYS A 175 -31.95 31.86 8.47
C LYS A 175 -33.42 32.33 8.60
N GLY A 176 -34.14 31.61 9.47
CA GLY A 176 -34.60 32.20 10.74
C GLY A 176 -36.11 32.33 10.96
N GLY A 177 -36.55 31.91 12.16
CA GLY A 177 -37.80 32.35 12.80
C GLY A 177 -38.77 31.21 13.12
N HIS A 178 -38.78 30.73 14.37
CA HIS A 178 -39.93 30.86 15.30
C HIS A 178 -41.09 29.87 15.01
N LEU A 179 -41.70 29.16 15.94
CA LEU A 179 -41.73 29.19 17.40
C LEU A 179 -42.37 27.86 17.86
N GLN A 180 -42.01 27.43 19.07
CA GLN A 180 -42.60 26.33 19.84
C GLN A 180 -44.15 26.37 19.87
N SER A 181 -44.82 25.21 19.92
CA SER A 181 -45.20 24.59 21.21
C SER A 181 -46.31 23.53 21.07
N LYS A 182 -46.20 22.51 21.94
CA LYS A 182 -47.25 21.59 22.45
C LYS A 182 -47.83 20.58 21.43
N GLY A 183 -47.94 19.28 21.71
CA GLY A 183 -47.75 18.50 22.93
C GLY A 183 -48.70 17.30 22.88
N VAL A 184 -48.30 16.16 23.48
CA VAL A 184 -49.14 15.00 23.86
C VAL A 184 -49.64 14.17 22.65
N GLY A 185 -49.66 12.84 22.61
CA GLY A 185 -49.39 11.75 23.53
C GLY A 185 -50.16 10.51 23.03
N PHE A 186 -49.52 9.34 23.06
CA PHE A 186 -50.04 7.97 23.08
C PHE A 186 -50.97 7.38 21.98
N ASN A 187 -50.61 6.13 21.66
CA ASN A 187 -51.38 4.95 21.28
C ASN A 187 -51.67 4.58 19.80
N GLU A 188 -51.01 3.48 19.43
CA GLU A 188 -51.54 2.20 18.93
C GLU A 188 -52.60 2.13 17.81
N ASN A 189 -52.28 1.21 16.90
CA ASN A 189 -53.12 0.33 16.10
C ASN A 189 -53.58 0.74 14.69
N ASN A 190 -53.22 -0.17 13.79
CA ASN A 190 -53.95 -0.70 12.64
C ASN A 190 -54.18 0.18 11.41
N GLY A 191 -53.96 -0.48 10.27
CA GLY A 191 -54.69 -0.20 9.04
C GLY A 191 -53.80 0.33 7.93
N VAL A 192 -53.36 -0.57 7.06
CA VAL A 192 -52.98 -0.23 5.69
C VAL A 192 -54.25 0.08 4.91
N PRO A 193 -54.36 1.22 4.20
CA PRO A 193 -55.32 1.37 3.12
C PRO A 193 -54.64 1.49 1.76
N ASP A 194 -55.18 0.72 0.81
CA ASP A 194 -54.99 0.82 -0.64
C ASP A 194 -55.24 2.25 -1.16
N VAL A 195 -54.39 2.72 -2.08
CA VAL A 195 -54.70 3.86 -2.96
C VAL A 195 -54.47 3.50 -4.43
N LYS A 196 -55.62 3.39 -5.08
CA LYS A 196 -56.00 3.45 -6.49
C LYS A 196 -55.03 4.19 -7.44
N LEU A 197 -54.77 3.55 -8.58
CA LEU A 197 -54.31 4.15 -9.84
C LEU A 197 -55.52 4.69 -10.66
N PRO A 198 -55.33 5.76 -11.46
CA PRO A 198 -56.44 6.50 -12.06
C PRO A 198 -56.92 5.92 -13.40
N HIS A 199 -58.22 6.14 -13.63
CA HIS A 199 -58.93 5.95 -14.90
C HIS A 199 -58.49 6.97 -15.96
N SER A 200 -58.64 6.59 -17.25
CA SER A 200 -59.39 7.38 -18.25
C SER A 200 -59.64 6.60 -19.55
N ILE A 201 -60.95 6.42 -19.86
CA ILE A 201 -61.67 6.67 -21.14
C ILE A 201 -61.19 5.88 -22.40
N GLY A 202 -62.00 5.18 -23.20
CA GLY A 202 -63.46 5.00 -23.33
C GLY A 202 -63.76 4.44 -24.75
N ASP A 203 -64.94 3.81 -24.89
CA ASP A 203 -65.73 3.49 -26.12
C ASP A 203 -65.88 2.02 -26.60
N ASN A 204 -67.01 1.40 -26.16
CA ASN A 204 -68.12 0.73 -26.90
C ASN A 204 -67.87 0.17 -28.33
N CYS A 205 -68.45 -0.94 -28.83
CA CYS A 205 -69.50 -1.90 -28.43
C CYS A 205 -69.53 -3.06 -29.49
N GLY A 206 -70.02 -4.28 -29.17
CA GLY A 206 -70.44 -5.27 -30.18
C GLY A 206 -70.41 -6.79 -29.85
N SER A 207 -71.50 -7.32 -29.27
CA SER A 207 -72.18 -8.63 -29.50
C SER A 207 -71.46 -10.02 -29.59
N VAL A 208 -71.55 -10.86 -28.52
CA VAL A 208 -72.38 -12.13 -28.30
C VAL A 208 -72.39 -13.26 -29.40
N PRO A 209 -72.61 -14.60 -29.16
CA PRO A 209 -72.37 -15.57 -28.03
C PRO A 209 -71.86 -17.01 -28.46
N THR A 210 -71.92 -17.99 -27.53
CA THR A 210 -71.90 -19.50 -27.60
C THR A 210 -70.59 -20.15 -27.10
N ASP A 211 -70.53 -21.15 -26.22
CA ASP A 211 -71.53 -22.13 -25.77
C ASP A 211 -71.22 -22.71 -24.36
N ARG A 212 -72.18 -23.45 -23.80
CA ARG A 212 -72.37 -23.91 -22.40
C ARG A 212 -71.35 -24.93 -21.80
N CYS A 213 -71.14 -24.76 -20.48
CA CYS A 213 -70.86 -25.68 -19.33
C CYS A 213 -70.73 -27.22 -19.58
N GLN A 214 -69.94 -28.07 -18.88
CA GLN A 214 -69.25 -28.17 -17.57
C GLN A 214 -68.47 -29.55 -17.59
N PRO A 215 -67.74 -30.08 -16.56
CA PRO A 215 -67.54 -29.62 -15.18
C PRO A 215 -66.06 -29.56 -14.70
N CYS A 216 -65.91 -28.98 -13.52
CA CYS A 216 -64.71 -28.78 -12.71
C CYS A 216 -63.72 -29.95 -12.70
N ALA A 217 -62.61 -29.81 -13.44
CA ALA A 217 -61.36 -30.43 -13.02
C ALA A 217 -60.78 -29.55 -11.91
N VAL A 218 -60.76 -30.08 -10.69
CA VAL A 218 -59.94 -29.56 -9.59
C VAL A 218 -58.55 -29.33 -10.17
N LYS A 219 -58.16 -28.06 -10.36
CA LYS A 219 -56.76 -27.72 -10.62
C LYS A 219 -56.04 -28.18 -9.37
N GLN A 220 -55.39 -29.35 -9.47
CA GLN A 220 -54.37 -29.74 -8.51
C GLN A 220 -53.49 -28.51 -8.33
N ASP A 221 -53.34 -28.07 -7.07
CA ASP A 221 -52.42 -27.01 -6.70
C ASP A 221 -51.09 -27.31 -7.38
N ARG A 222 -50.80 -26.58 -8.47
CA ARG A 222 -49.45 -26.57 -9.02
C ARG A 222 -48.59 -26.11 -7.86
N PRO A 223 -47.52 -26.84 -7.50
CA PRO A 223 -46.61 -26.35 -6.48
C PRO A 223 -46.23 -24.93 -6.90
N LEU A 224 -46.58 -23.96 -6.06
CA LEU A 224 -46.31 -22.54 -6.28
C LEU A 224 -44.91 -22.43 -6.86
N GLU A 225 -44.77 -21.96 -8.11
CA GLU A 225 -43.49 -21.88 -8.79
C GLU A 225 -42.57 -21.01 -7.92
N LYS A 226 -41.63 -21.66 -7.23
CA LYS A 226 -40.62 -20.97 -6.45
C LYS A 226 -39.60 -20.42 -7.43
N ASN A 227 -39.45 -19.10 -7.45
CA ASN A 227 -38.39 -18.46 -8.21
C ASN A 227 -37.06 -18.68 -7.49
N TYR A 228 -36.17 -19.46 -8.10
CA TYR A 228 -34.80 -19.63 -7.64
C TYR A 228 -33.88 -18.68 -8.43
N VAL A 229 -32.85 -18.16 -7.76
CA VAL A 229 -31.80 -17.38 -8.41
C VAL A 229 -31.08 -18.27 -9.42
N ARG A 230 -30.92 -17.78 -10.65
CA ARG A 230 -30.07 -18.39 -11.68
C ARG A 230 -28.83 -17.53 -11.88
N ALA A 231 -27.68 -18.17 -12.02
CA ALA A 231 -26.42 -17.50 -12.29
C ALA A 231 -26.04 -17.70 -13.76
N ASP A 232 -26.15 -16.63 -14.55
CA ASP A 232 -25.62 -16.57 -15.90
C ASP A 232 -24.08 -16.69 -15.87
N PRO A 233 -23.43 -17.39 -16.82
CA PRO A 233 -21.98 -17.49 -16.87
C PRO A 233 -21.20 -16.17 -16.82
N SER A 234 -21.77 -15.06 -17.32
CA SER A 234 -21.17 -13.73 -17.20
C SER A 234 -20.95 -13.27 -15.76
N TYR A 235 -21.67 -13.86 -14.80
CA TYR A 235 -21.49 -13.61 -13.37
C TYR A 235 -20.06 -13.92 -12.90
N LEU A 236 -19.36 -14.89 -13.51
CA LEU A 236 -17.95 -15.16 -13.22
C LEU A 236 -17.06 -13.94 -13.51
N GLN A 237 -17.36 -13.20 -14.58
CA GLN A 237 -16.64 -11.98 -14.92
C GLN A 237 -16.93 -10.86 -13.93
N THR A 238 -18.18 -10.74 -13.47
CA THR A 238 -18.58 -9.79 -12.42
C THR A 238 -17.82 -10.05 -11.11
N LEU A 239 -17.63 -11.32 -10.72
CA LEU A 239 -16.88 -11.68 -9.52
C LEU A 239 -15.42 -11.24 -9.58
N GLY A 240 -14.80 -11.29 -10.76
CA GLY A 240 -13.45 -10.78 -10.97
C GLY A 240 -13.30 -9.28 -10.68
N GLN A 241 -14.39 -8.50 -10.67
CA GLN A 241 -14.34 -7.06 -10.39
C GLN A 241 -14.06 -6.72 -8.93
N ALA A 242 -14.24 -7.65 -7.99
CA ALA A 242 -14.05 -7.42 -6.56
C ALA A 242 -12.63 -6.94 -6.19
N HIS A 243 -11.63 -7.37 -6.96
CA HIS A 243 -10.22 -6.97 -6.81
C HIS A 243 -9.69 -6.17 -8.01
N SER A 244 -10.57 -5.45 -8.72
CA SER A 244 -10.21 -4.60 -9.87
C SER A 244 -9.20 -3.50 -9.49
N GLY A 245 -9.37 -2.90 -8.31
CA GLY A 245 -8.49 -1.84 -7.79
C GLY A 245 -7.06 -2.29 -7.46
N TRP A 246 -6.85 -3.57 -7.11
CA TRP A 246 -5.53 -4.10 -6.80
C TRP A 246 -5.46 -5.63 -6.89
N ILE A 247 -4.72 -6.15 -7.87
CA ILE A 247 -4.69 -7.58 -8.22
C ILE A 247 -4.07 -8.49 -7.15
N PHE A 248 -3.17 -7.98 -6.31
CA PHE A 248 -2.62 -8.78 -5.20
C PHE A 248 -3.65 -9.09 -4.12
N GLY A 249 -4.72 -8.31 -4.00
CA GLY A 249 -5.87 -8.70 -3.15
C GLY A 249 -6.46 -10.05 -3.55
N ALA A 250 -6.48 -10.36 -4.86
CA ALA A 250 -6.96 -11.64 -5.37
C ALA A 250 -5.99 -12.80 -5.05
N ILE A 251 -4.67 -12.58 -5.12
CA ILE A 251 -3.68 -13.56 -4.68
C ILE A 251 -3.83 -13.79 -3.16
N ALA A 252 -4.06 -12.72 -2.41
CA ALA A 252 -4.20 -12.78 -0.97
C ALA A 252 -5.38 -13.66 -0.52
N GLU A 253 -6.50 -13.68 -1.24
CA GLU A 253 -7.60 -14.61 -0.96
C GLU A 253 -7.15 -16.08 -1.01
N LEU A 254 -6.25 -16.43 -1.93
CA LEU A 254 -5.71 -17.80 -2.04
C LEU A 254 -4.71 -18.10 -0.91
N VAL A 255 -3.91 -17.10 -0.52
CA VAL A 255 -2.99 -17.19 0.63
C VAL A 255 -3.78 -17.36 1.94
N ASP A 256 -4.87 -16.62 2.12
CA ASP A 256 -5.76 -16.71 3.27
C ASP A 256 -6.34 -18.12 3.40
N ASN A 257 -6.89 -18.67 2.30
CA ASN A 257 -7.43 -20.03 2.27
C ASN A 257 -6.38 -21.09 2.65
N SER A 258 -5.12 -20.89 2.23
CA SER A 258 -4.00 -21.78 2.57
C SER A 258 -3.68 -21.73 4.07
N ARG A 259 -3.65 -20.53 4.67
CA ARG A 259 -3.48 -20.35 6.12
C ARG A 259 -4.63 -20.99 6.90
N ASP A 260 -5.86 -20.76 6.45
CA ASP A 260 -7.07 -21.30 7.08
C ASP A 260 -7.10 -22.83 7.04
N ALA A 261 -6.59 -23.43 5.95
CA ALA A 261 -6.36 -24.87 5.81
C ALA A 261 -5.17 -25.40 6.64
N LYS A 262 -4.59 -24.57 7.52
CA LYS A 262 -3.46 -24.87 8.42
C LYS A 262 -2.21 -25.32 7.66
N ALA A 263 -1.97 -24.79 6.46
CA ALA A 263 -0.77 -25.07 5.69
C ALA A 263 0.50 -24.57 6.41
N SER A 264 1.55 -25.38 6.35
CA SER A 264 2.88 -25.05 6.86
C SER A 264 3.75 -24.38 5.78
N ARG A 265 3.44 -24.66 4.52
CA ARG A 265 4.15 -24.22 3.32
C ARG A 265 3.16 -23.83 2.21
N LEU A 266 3.49 -22.75 1.50
CA LEU A 266 2.78 -22.25 0.33
C LEU A 266 3.79 -21.86 -0.76
N ASP A 267 3.62 -22.38 -1.96
CA ASP A 267 4.41 -22.05 -3.14
C ASP A 267 3.54 -21.31 -4.17
N ILE A 268 4.03 -20.16 -4.64
CA ILE A 268 3.39 -19.33 -5.66
C ILE A 268 4.38 -19.14 -6.82
N SER A 269 4.04 -19.63 -8.00
CA SER A 269 4.89 -19.54 -9.19
C SER A 269 4.05 -19.29 -10.44
N VAL A 270 4.67 -18.70 -11.46
CA VAL A 270 4.10 -18.62 -12.80
C VAL A 270 4.98 -19.44 -13.73
N GLU A 271 4.40 -20.48 -14.32
CA GLU A 271 5.07 -21.38 -15.26
C GLU A 271 4.49 -21.20 -16.66
N ILE A 272 5.32 -21.42 -17.68
CA ILE A 272 4.86 -21.45 -19.06
C ILE A 272 4.47 -22.88 -19.43
N ILE A 273 3.25 -23.07 -19.92
CA ILE A 273 2.72 -24.36 -20.32
C ILE A 273 2.14 -24.32 -21.73
N TYR A 274 2.27 -25.41 -22.47
CA TYR A 274 1.66 -25.52 -23.79
C TYR A 274 0.16 -25.80 -23.68
N SER A 275 -0.66 -24.91 -24.25
CA SER A 275 -2.11 -25.12 -24.35
C SER A 275 -2.50 -25.56 -25.75
N LYS A 276 -2.95 -26.82 -25.86
CA LYS A 276 -3.44 -27.40 -27.12
C LYS A 276 -4.56 -26.57 -27.75
N ARG A 277 -5.48 -26.06 -26.91
CA ARG A 277 -6.63 -25.24 -27.36
C ARG A 277 -6.19 -23.87 -27.88
N ALA A 278 -5.20 -23.25 -27.24
CA ALA A 278 -4.67 -21.96 -27.69
C ALA A 278 -3.66 -22.11 -28.84
N GLY A 279 -3.17 -23.33 -29.11
CA GLY A 279 -2.13 -23.62 -30.10
C GLY A 279 -0.77 -23.01 -29.76
N LYS A 280 -0.55 -22.61 -28.50
CA LYS A 280 0.65 -21.89 -28.06
C LYS A 280 0.93 -22.07 -26.58
N ASP A 281 2.13 -21.67 -26.20
CA ASP A 281 2.54 -21.52 -24.81
C ASP A 281 1.79 -20.37 -24.13
N ILE A 282 1.28 -20.64 -22.94
CA ILE A 282 0.55 -19.69 -22.09
C ILE A 282 1.11 -19.70 -20.67
N PRO A 283 1.10 -18.57 -19.97
CA PRO A 283 1.45 -18.55 -18.56
C PRO A 283 0.31 -19.14 -17.71
N MET A 284 0.71 -19.89 -16.68
CA MET A 284 -0.15 -20.45 -15.66
C MET A 284 0.37 -20.08 -14.28
N LEU A 285 -0.44 -19.37 -13.52
CA LEU A 285 -0.19 -19.11 -12.10
C LEU A 285 -0.56 -20.36 -11.29
N SER A 286 0.37 -20.82 -10.47
CA SER A 286 0.21 -21.96 -9.58
C SER A 286 0.27 -21.48 -8.13
N VAL A 287 -0.67 -21.93 -7.30
CA VAL A 287 -0.69 -21.74 -5.84
C VAL A 287 -0.84 -23.11 -5.19
N ILE A 288 0.18 -23.56 -4.48
CA ILE A 288 0.29 -24.94 -3.97
C ILE A 288 0.56 -24.90 -2.46
N ASP A 289 -0.33 -25.49 -1.69
CA ASP A 289 -0.23 -25.60 -0.23
C ASP A 289 -0.17 -27.06 0.24
N ASP A 290 0.41 -27.27 1.42
CA ASP A 290 0.45 -28.54 2.15
C ASP A 290 -0.58 -28.62 3.29
N GLY A 291 -1.69 -27.88 3.16
CA GLY A 291 -2.76 -27.85 4.16
C GLY A 291 -3.56 -29.15 4.24
N GLN A 292 -4.71 -29.11 4.91
CA GLN A 292 -5.54 -30.30 5.15
C GLN A 292 -6.24 -30.87 3.90
N GLY A 293 -6.31 -30.09 2.81
CA GLY A 293 -7.08 -30.42 1.61
C GLY A 293 -8.59 -30.37 1.85
N MET A 294 -9.36 -30.79 0.84
CA MET A 294 -10.83 -30.74 0.84
C MET A 294 -11.45 -32.10 0.51
N THR A 295 -12.50 -32.46 1.23
CA THR A 295 -13.36 -33.59 0.87
C THR A 295 -14.25 -33.24 -0.33
N HIS A 296 -15.01 -34.21 -0.85
CA HIS A 296 -16.01 -33.92 -1.88
C HIS A 296 -17.04 -32.87 -1.42
N GLN A 297 -17.48 -32.92 -0.17
CA GLN A 297 -18.45 -31.97 0.36
C GLN A 297 -17.84 -30.56 0.46
N ASP A 298 -16.57 -30.46 0.86
CA ASP A 298 -15.86 -29.19 0.98
C ASP A 298 -15.61 -28.55 -0.38
N ILE A 299 -15.19 -29.33 -1.39
CA ILE A 299 -14.94 -28.79 -2.74
C ILE A 299 -16.25 -28.34 -3.41
N VAL A 300 -17.36 -29.08 -3.20
CA VAL A 300 -18.69 -28.64 -3.67
C VAL A 300 -19.08 -27.33 -2.99
N ARG A 301 -18.94 -27.23 -1.65
CA ARG A 301 -19.19 -25.99 -0.91
C ARG A 301 -18.30 -24.84 -1.38
N MET A 302 -17.03 -25.12 -1.66
CA MET A 302 -16.08 -24.15 -2.21
C MET A 302 -16.53 -23.63 -3.58
N THR A 303 -17.21 -24.44 -4.38
CA THR A 303 -17.77 -24.01 -5.69
C THR A 303 -19.13 -23.31 -5.60
N CYS A 304 -19.88 -23.47 -4.51
CA CYS A 304 -21.15 -22.77 -4.27
C CYS A 304 -20.95 -21.27 -4.01
N PHE A 305 -21.83 -20.42 -4.55
CA PHE A 305 -21.80 -18.97 -4.33
C PHE A 305 -22.54 -18.61 -3.04
N GLY A 306 -21.78 -18.30 -1.99
CA GLY A 306 -22.29 -18.14 -0.64
C GLY A 306 -22.57 -19.48 0.04
N HIS A 307 -22.28 -19.57 1.33
CA HIS A 307 -22.70 -20.67 2.19
C HIS A 307 -22.95 -20.12 3.59
N LYS A 308 -23.79 -20.81 4.37
CA LYS A 308 -23.99 -20.45 5.77
C LYS A 308 -22.64 -20.52 6.48
N GLN A 309 -22.26 -19.42 7.12
CA GLN A 309 -21.11 -19.43 8.02
C GLN A 309 -21.38 -20.43 9.16
N PRO A 310 -20.35 -21.14 9.65
CA PRO A 310 -20.48 -21.90 10.88
C PRO A 310 -20.95 -20.99 12.01
N ASP A 311 -21.82 -21.48 12.90
CA ASP A 311 -22.30 -20.69 14.05
C ASP A 311 -21.17 -20.38 15.07
N ILE A 312 -20.04 -21.08 14.96
CA ILE A 312 -18.85 -20.89 15.80
C ILE A 312 -17.88 -19.98 15.07
N ASP A 313 -17.61 -18.81 15.67
CA ASP A 313 -16.57 -17.91 15.21
C ASP A 313 -15.19 -18.45 15.62
N ASP A 314 -14.40 -18.95 14.66
CA ASP A 314 -13.00 -19.30 14.89
C ASP A 314 -12.15 -18.01 14.79
N PRO A 315 -11.58 -17.51 15.90
CA PRO A 315 -10.80 -16.27 15.89
C PRO A 315 -9.54 -16.35 15.02
N ASP A 316 -9.08 -17.56 14.67
CA ASP A 316 -7.91 -17.77 13.82
C ASP A 316 -8.27 -17.94 12.33
N HIS A 317 -9.56 -17.89 11.96
CA HIS A 317 -10.06 -18.09 10.60
C HIS A 317 -10.35 -16.77 9.89
N ILE A 318 -9.71 -16.54 8.74
CA ILE A 318 -9.88 -15.30 7.96
C ILE A 318 -11.12 -15.38 7.05
N GLY A 319 -11.38 -16.57 6.49
CA GLY A 319 -12.43 -16.80 5.51
C GLY A 319 -13.85 -16.67 6.05
N ARG A 320 -14.48 -15.49 5.93
CA ARG A 320 -15.89 -15.32 6.35
C ARG A 320 -16.90 -15.25 5.20
N PHE A 321 -16.55 -14.63 4.08
CA PHE A 321 -17.53 -14.29 3.04
C PHE A 321 -17.93 -15.45 2.11
N GLY A 322 -17.18 -16.56 2.12
CA GLY A 322 -17.47 -17.74 1.28
C GLY A 322 -17.32 -17.53 -0.23
N VAL A 323 -16.73 -16.41 -0.67
CA VAL A 323 -16.56 -16.05 -2.09
C VAL A 323 -15.10 -15.83 -2.52
N GLY A 324 -14.16 -15.76 -1.57
CA GLY A 324 -12.76 -15.36 -1.81
C GLY A 324 -12.04 -16.12 -2.92
N PHE A 325 -12.19 -17.46 -2.98
CA PHE A 325 -11.62 -18.25 -4.09
C PHE A 325 -12.14 -17.80 -5.46
N LYS A 326 -13.45 -17.57 -5.59
CA LYS A 326 -14.06 -17.26 -6.90
C LYS A 326 -13.69 -15.85 -7.35
N THR A 327 -13.79 -14.88 -6.45
CA THR A 327 -13.42 -13.49 -6.74
C THR A 327 -11.92 -13.37 -7.04
N GLY A 328 -11.08 -14.09 -6.29
CA GLY A 328 -9.65 -14.14 -6.51
C GLY A 328 -9.27 -14.81 -7.83
N ALA A 329 -9.74 -16.04 -8.06
CA ALA A 329 -9.42 -16.80 -9.27
C ALA A 329 -9.89 -16.09 -10.55
N MET A 330 -11.15 -15.60 -10.56
CA MET A 330 -11.72 -14.91 -11.73
C MET A 330 -11.13 -13.51 -11.97
N ARG A 331 -10.47 -12.91 -10.96
CA ARG A 331 -9.67 -11.69 -11.16
C ARG A 331 -8.34 -12.01 -11.85
N LEU A 332 -7.70 -13.12 -11.49
CA LEU A 332 -6.34 -13.48 -11.92
C LEU A 332 -6.31 -14.04 -13.34
N GLY A 333 -7.33 -14.81 -13.73
CA GLY A 333 -7.46 -15.38 -15.05
C GLY A 333 -8.89 -15.84 -15.36
N ARG A 334 -9.09 -16.26 -16.61
CA ARG A 334 -10.42 -16.69 -17.08
C ARG A 334 -10.79 -18.10 -16.65
N ASP A 335 -9.79 -18.92 -16.35
CA ASP A 335 -9.98 -20.34 -16.07
C ASP A 335 -9.09 -20.79 -14.92
N ALA A 336 -9.65 -21.58 -14.01
CA ALA A 336 -8.99 -22.09 -12.83
C ALA A 336 -9.33 -23.58 -12.60
N LEU A 337 -8.30 -24.39 -12.35
CA LEU A 337 -8.42 -25.79 -11.94
C LEU A 337 -7.92 -25.94 -10.52
N VAL A 338 -8.72 -26.60 -9.68
CA VAL A 338 -8.36 -26.93 -8.30
C VAL A 338 -8.18 -28.43 -8.21
N LEU A 339 -7.03 -28.85 -7.73
CA LEU A 339 -6.73 -30.22 -7.38
C LEU A 339 -6.47 -30.26 -5.87
N THR A 340 -7.18 -31.09 -5.13
CA THR A 340 -7.10 -31.14 -3.67
C THR A 340 -7.09 -32.57 -3.17
N GLN A 341 -6.38 -32.82 -2.07
CA GLN A 341 -6.22 -34.14 -1.49
C GLN A 341 -6.27 -34.10 0.04
N THR A 342 -7.11 -34.96 0.61
CA THR A 342 -7.10 -35.32 2.04
C THR A 342 -6.41 -36.68 2.23
N ALA A 343 -6.38 -37.19 3.46
CA ALA A 343 -5.86 -38.52 3.73
C ALA A 343 -6.65 -39.63 2.98
N ASP A 344 -7.93 -39.42 2.70
CA ASP A 344 -8.84 -40.47 2.21
C ASP A 344 -9.53 -40.12 0.89
N SER A 345 -9.43 -38.87 0.41
CA SER A 345 -10.09 -38.43 -0.82
C SER A 345 -9.20 -37.51 -1.66
N ARG A 346 -9.50 -37.44 -2.96
CA ARG A 346 -8.91 -36.47 -3.89
C ARG A 346 -10.00 -35.96 -4.80
N SER A 347 -10.00 -34.66 -5.07
CA SER A 347 -10.99 -34.06 -5.96
C SER A 347 -10.35 -33.08 -6.93
N ILE A 348 -10.95 -32.97 -8.10
CA ILE A 348 -10.64 -31.99 -9.14
C ILE A 348 -11.90 -31.16 -9.34
N ALA A 349 -11.79 -29.84 -9.28
CA ALA A 349 -12.86 -28.91 -9.67
C ALA A 349 -12.34 -27.96 -10.75
N PHE A 350 -13.21 -27.62 -11.70
CA PHE A 350 -12.84 -26.75 -12.82
C PHE A 350 -13.82 -25.58 -12.94
N LEU A 351 -13.34 -24.38 -12.58
CA LEU A 351 -14.07 -23.12 -12.68
C LEU A 351 -13.57 -22.35 -13.91
N SER A 352 -14.37 -22.30 -14.97
CA SER A 352 -13.91 -21.81 -16.27
C SER A 352 -14.93 -20.93 -16.95
N GLN A 353 -14.52 -19.72 -17.33
CA GLN A 353 -15.30 -18.88 -18.22
C GLN A 353 -15.32 -19.50 -19.63
N SER A 354 -14.19 -20.01 -20.11
CA SER A 354 -14.08 -20.54 -21.48
C SER A 354 -14.82 -21.86 -21.72
N LEU A 355 -15.20 -22.59 -20.66
CA LEU A 355 -16.12 -23.74 -20.71
C LEU A 355 -17.59 -23.29 -20.77
N ASN A 356 -17.90 -22.16 -20.13
CA ASN A 356 -19.27 -21.69 -19.94
C ASN A 356 -19.67 -20.60 -20.93
N GLU A 357 -18.79 -20.22 -21.86
CA GLU A 357 -19.12 -19.35 -23.00
C GLU A 357 -20.29 -19.94 -23.79
N GLY A 358 -21.37 -19.16 -23.93
CA GLY A 358 -22.56 -19.53 -24.71
C GLY A 358 -23.50 -20.54 -24.04
N LYS A 359 -23.32 -20.85 -22.75
CA LYS A 359 -24.26 -21.67 -21.98
C LYS A 359 -25.29 -20.82 -21.25
N ASP A 360 -26.49 -21.37 -21.06
CA ASP A 360 -27.55 -20.70 -20.29
C ASP A 360 -27.32 -20.75 -18.77
N ASN A 361 -26.55 -21.73 -18.29
CA ASN A 361 -26.29 -21.92 -16.87
C ASN A 361 -24.81 -22.24 -16.64
N LEU A 362 -24.30 -21.81 -15.49
CA LEU A 362 -22.94 -22.09 -15.06
C LEU A 362 -22.76 -23.58 -14.70
N GLU A 363 -21.83 -24.23 -15.40
CA GLU A 363 -21.39 -25.60 -15.14
C GLU A 363 -20.00 -25.61 -14.50
N ILE A 364 -19.84 -26.37 -13.41
CA ILE A 364 -18.57 -26.55 -12.72
C ILE A 364 -18.28 -28.06 -12.64
N PRO A 365 -17.47 -28.61 -13.55
CA PRO A 365 -17.11 -30.03 -13.52
C PRO A 365 -16.31 -30.36 -12.26
N ILE A 366 -16.79 -31.36 -11.52
CA ILE A 366 -16.11 -31.92 -10.33
C ILE A 366 -15.89 -33.42 -10.53
N VAL A 367 -14.69 -33.89 -10.20
CA VAL A 367 -14.33 -35.31 -10.25
C VAL A 367 -13.70 -35.69 -8.93
N SER A 368 -14.33 -36.58 -8.18
CA SER A 368 -13.88 -37.02 -6.87
C SER A 368 -13.49 -38.49 -6.85
N TYR A 369 -12.46 -38.76 -6.07
CA TYR A 369 -11.84 -40.05 -5.87
C TYR A 369 -11.77 -40.36 -4.38
N CYS A 370 -11.97 -41.62 -4.02
CA CYS A 370 -11.78 -42.12 -2.66
C CYS A 370 -10.62 -43.11 -2.63
N ARG A 371 -9.90 -43.13 -1.52
CA ARG A 371 -8.77 -44.02 -1.30
C ARG A 371 -9.28 -45.43 -1.02
N LYS A 372 -8.80 -46.40 -1.80
CA LYS A 372 -9.00 -47.84 -1.56
C LYS A 372 -7.67 -48.55 -1.57
N GLY A 373 -7.23 -48.99 -0.40
CA GLY A 373 -5.88 -49.52 -0.21
C GLY A 373 -4.83 -48.46 -0.58
N GLN A 374 -3.98 -48.77 -1.55
CA GLN A 374 -2.91 -47.88 -2.01
C GLN A 374 -3.30 -47.00 -3.20
N PHE A 375 -4.50 -47.16 -3.76
CA PHE A 375 -4.93 -46.47 -4.98
C PHE A 375 -6.07 -45.49 -4.72
N MET A 376 -6.18 -44.48 -5.57
CA MET A 376 -7.33 -43.56 -5.61
C MET A 376 -8.28 -44.04 -6.71
N GLU A 377 -9.50 -44.42 -6.35
CA GLU A 377 -10.54 -44.84 -7.29
C GLU A 377 -11.62 -43.77 -7.38
N VAL A 378 -12.33 -43.71 -8.51
CA VAL A 378 -13.50 -42.82 -8.65
C VAL A 378 -14.51 -43.13 -7.56
N ASP A 379 -14.90 -42.12 -6.79
CA ASP A 379 -15.84 -42.27 -5.70
C ASP A 379 -17.26 -42.44 -6.24
N ARG A 380 -17.78 -43.66 -6.16
CA ARG A 380 -19.12 -44.00 -6.65
C ARG A 380 -20.24 -43.56 -5.71
N ASN A 381 -19.92 -43.18 -4.47
CA ASN A 381 -20.91 -42.76 -3.48
C ASN A 381 -21.39 -41.34 -3.74
N VAL A 382 -20.53 -40.51 -4.37
CA VAL A 382 -20.82 -39.10 -4.64
C VAL A 382 -21.07 -38.81 -6.12
N GLN A 383 -20.58 -39.66 -7.03
CA GLN A 383 -20.75 -39.47 -8.48
C GLN A 383 -20.79 -40.79 -9.23
N SER A 384 -21.51 -40.83 -10.35
CA SER A 384 -21.44 -41.99 -11.24
C SER A 384 -20.10 -42.04 -11.99
N LYS A 385 -19.65 -43.25 -12.38
CA LYS A 385 -18.88 -43.42 -13.63
C LYS A 385 -19.72 -42.79 -14.76
N ALA A 386 -19.34 -42.61 -16.01
CA ALA A 386 -20.13 -41.76 -16.93
C ALA A 386 -20.14 -40.27 -16.53
N LEU A 387 -20.71 -39.81 -15.40
CA LEU A 387 -20.57 -38.40 -14.98
C LEU A 387 -19.09 -38.04 -14.75
N ALA A 388 -18.36 -38.87 -13.99
CA ALA A 388 -16.92 -38.72 -13.81
C ALA A 388 -16.16 -38.69 -15.15
N LYS A 389 -16.58 -39.53 -16.11
CA LYS A 389 -15.94 -39.64 -17.43
C LYS A 389 -16.25 -38.42 -18.29
N TYR A 390 -17.47 -37.91 -18.22
CA TYR A 390 -17.92 -36.69 -18.88
C TYR A 390 -17.13 -35.49 -18.33
N ASN A 391 -17.12 -35.28 -17.01
CA ASN A 391 -16.40 -34.18 -16.37
C ASN A 391 -14.89 -34.23 -16.69
N LEU A 392 -14.25 -35.40 -16.64
CA LEU A 392 -12.85 -35.55 -17.04
C LEU A 392 -12.61 -35.26 -18.52
N LYS A 393 -13.54 -35.61 -19.41
CA LYS A 393 -13.45 -35.29 -20.83
C LYS A 393 -13.52 -33.78 -21.02
N THR A 394 -14.49 -33.13 -20.38
CA THR A 394 -14.68 -31.68 -20.40
C THR A 394 -13.44 -30.94 -19.90
N ILE A 395 -12.87 -31.36 -18.77
CA ILE A 395 -11.62 -30.77 -18.24
C ILE A 395 -10.49 -30.89 -19.27
N LYS A 396 -10.29 -32.05 -19.89
CA LYS A 396 -9.21 -32.25 -20.87
C LYS A 396 -9.38 -31.44 -22.15
N GLU A 397 -10.61 -31.16 -22.54
CA GLU A 397 -10.92 -30.41 -23.76
C GLU A 397 -10.78 -28.91 -23.56
N PHE A 398 -11.19 -28.41 -22.38
CA PHE A 398 -11.25 -26.98 -22.09
C PHE A 398 -10.08 -26.45 -21.24
N SER A 399 -9.17 -27.32 -20.77
CA SER A 399 -7.99 -26.93 -20.01
C SER A 399 -6.68 -27.45 -20.63
N PRO A 400 -5.52 -26.89 -20.22
CA PRO A 400 -4.21 -27.45 -20.56
C PRO A 400 -3.92 -28.83 -19.94
N PHE A 401 -4.78 -29.30 -19.03
CA PHE A 401 -4.57 -30.51 -18.24
C PHE A 401 -5.03 -31.76 -18.99
N ASP A 402 -4.07 -32.53 -19.49
CA ASP A 402 -4.31 -33.89 -19.95
C ASP A 402 -4.10 -34.94 -18.85
N LYS A 403 -4.25 -36.23 -19.20
CA LYS A 403 -4.09 -37.33 -18.25
C LYS A 403 -2.70 -37.33 -17.59
N TYR A 404 -1.67 -36.95 -18.34
CA TYR A 404 -0.29 -36.97 -17.86
C TYR A 404 -0.04 -35.78 -16.94
N LEU A 405 -0.46 -34.57 -17.31
CA LEU A 405 -0.29 -33.39 -16.47
C LEU A 405 -1.08 -33.51 -15.16
N ILE A 406 -2.32 -34.02 -15.20
CA ILE A 406 -3.09 -34.31 -13.98
C ILE A 406 -2.34 -35.33 -13.10
N GLY A 407 -1.78 -36.38 -13.71
CA GLY A 407 -1.00 -37.40 -12.99
C GLY A 407 0.28 -36.84 -12.36
N GLU A 408 1.01 -36.00 -13.09
CA GLU A 408 2.21 -35.30 -12.62
C GLU A 408 1.88 -34.40 -11.42
N LYS A 409 0.88 -33.52 -11.56
CA LYS A 409 0.49 -32.60 -10.48
C LYS A 409 -0.08 -33.35 -9.28
N ALA A 410 -0.84 -34.42 -9.50
CA ALA A 410 -1.30 -35.29 -8.43
C ALA A 410 -0.17 -36.07 -7.75
N GLY A 411 0.97 -36.26 -8.41
CA GLY A 411 2.18 -36.84 -7.84
C GLY A 411 2.90 -35.92 -6.84
N LEU A 412 2.67 -34.61 -6.92
CA LEU A 412 3.23 -33.63 -5.97
C LEU A 412 2.69 -33.81 -4.55
N PHE A 413 1.51 -34.43 -4.39
CA PHE A 413 1.05 -34.92 -3.10
C PHE A 413 1.82 -36.20 -2.74
N HIS A 414 3.03 -36.04 -2.20
CA HIS A 414 3.88 -37.16 -1.84
C HIS A 414 3.20 -38.06 -0.79
N GLY A 415 2.95 -39.34 -1.11
CA GLY A 415 2.43 -40.32 -0.15
C GLY A 415 1.03 -40.00 0.43
N LYS A 416 0.93 -39.92 1.76
CA LYS A 416 -0.32 -39.56 2.48
C LYS A 416 -0.46 -38.05 2.71
N CYS A 417 0.42 -37.22 2.16
CA CYS A 417 0.35 -35.78 2.35
C CYS A 417 -0.95 -35.22 1.80
N THR A 418 -1.50 -34.28 2.55
CA THR A 418 -2.69 -33.51 2.22
C THR A 418 -2.29 -32.18 1.59
N GLY A 419 -3.23 -31.50 0.94
CA GLY A 419 -3.00 -30.15 0.43
C GLY A 419 -3.93 -29.76 -0.70
N THR A 420 -3.77 -28.54 -1.19
CA THR A 420 -4.50 -28.03 -2.36
C THR A 420 -3.54 -27.39 -3.36
N GLN A 421 -3.84 -27.57 -4.64
CA GLN A 421 -3.11 -27.03 -5.77
C GLN A 421 -4.11 -26.30 -6.66
N ILE A 422 -3.89 -25.01 -6.86
CA ILE A 422 -4.74 -24.14 -7.66
C ILE A 422 -3.94 -23.66 -8.87
N TYR A 423 -4.49 -23.88 -10.06
CA TYR A 423 -3.88 -23.53 -11.33
C TYR A 423 -4.77 -22.57 -12.08
N ILE A 424 -4.27 -21.38 -12.40
CA ILE A 424 -5.03 -20.32 -13.06
C ILE A 424 -4.30 -19.95 -14.35
N TRP A 425 -5.01 -19.95 -15.47
CA TRP A 425 -4.45 -19.58 -16.78
C TRP A 425 -5.42 -18.67 -17.52
N ASN A 426 -5.05 -18.32 -18.76
CA ASN A 426 -5.69 -17.22 -19.49
C ASN A 426 -5.68 -15.96 -18.61
N LEU A 427 -4.48 -15.65 -18.10
CA LEU A 427 -4.25 -14.58 -17.13
C LEU A 427 -4.69 -13.22 -17.68
N ASP A 428 -5.09 -12.36 -16.75
CA ASP A 428 -5.56 -11.01 -17.06
C ASP A 428 -4.52 -10.19 -17.83
N LYS A 429 -4.99 -9.43 -18.83
CA LYS A 429 -4.14 -8.75 -19.81
C LYS A 429 -4.16 -7.24 -19.62
N TRP A 430 -2.98 -6.65 -19.73
CA TRP A 430 -2.76 -5.22 -19.86
C TRP A 430 -2.41 -4.89 -21.32
N GLY A 431 -3.43 -4.66 -22.14
CA GLY A 431 -3.27 -4.52 -23.59
C GLY A 431 -2.74 -5.82 -24.21
N SER A 432 -1.59 -5.75 -24.88
CA SER A 432 -0.94 -6.92 -25.49
C SER A 432 -0.13 -7.77 -24.48
N ASN A 433 0.11 -7.27 -23.28
CA ASN A 433 0.90 -7.93 -22.23
C ASN A 433 0.00 -8.45 -21.09
N TYR A 434 0.58 -9.10 -20.09
CA TYR A 434 -0.13 -9.52 -18.87
C TYR A 434 -0.09 -8.43 -17.79
N CYS A 435 -1.08 -8.41 -16.90
CA CYS A 435 -1.12 -7.50 -15.75
C CYS A 435 -0.02 -7.80 -14.72
N LEU A 436 0.43 -9.05 -14.68
CA LEU A 436 1.54 -9.52 -13.85
C LEU A 436 2.79 -9.74 -14.70
N ASP A 437 3.93 -9.41 -14.13
CA ASP A 437 5.27 -9.75 -14.62
C ASP A 437 5.94 -10.68 -13.63
N TRP A 438 6.79 -11.57 -14.10
CA TRP A 438 7.48 -12.50 -13.22
C TRP A 438 8.92 -12.71 -13.65
N THR A 439 9.77 -12.95 -12.66
CA THR A 439 11.17 -13.27 -12.84
C THR A 439 11.51 -14.48 -12.00
N ASP A 440 12.10 -15.49 -12.63
CA ASP A 440 12.54 -16.69 -11.93
C ASP A 440 13.71 -16.36 -10.99
N GLY A 441 13.72 -16.99 -9.82
CA GLY A 441 14.90 -16.95 -8.95
C GLY A 441 16.02 -17.81 -9.54
N LEU A 442 17.26 -17.34 -9.52
CA LEU A 442 18.39 -18.19 -9.93
C LEU A 442 18.58 -19.31 -8.90
N THR A 443 18.52 -20.56 -9.35
CA THR A 443 18.87 -21.74 -8.56
C THR A 443 20.39 -21.82 -8.40
N GLY A 444 20.90 -21.21 -7.33
CA GLY A 444 22.30 -21.36 -6.96
C GLY A 444 22.82 -20.25 -6.05
N GLY A 445 22.60 -20.41 -4.74
CA GLY A 445 23.35 -19.86 -3.59
C GLY A 445 23.68 -18.36 -3.50
N SER A 446 23.53 -17.58 -4.57
CA SER A 446 23.86 -16.17 -4.63
C SER A 446 22.60 -15.36 -4.37
N SER A 447 22.66 -14.50 -3.36
CA SER A 447 21.55 -13.68 -2.88
C SER A 447 21.07 -12.60 -3.86
N PHE A 448 21.65 -12.53 -5.07
CA PHE A 448 21.48 -11.41 -6.00
C PHE A 448 20.29 -11.53 -6.95
N HIS A 449 19.66 -12.72 -7.07
CA HIS A 449 18.50 -12.92 -7.94
C HIS A 449 17.40 -13.71 -7.23
N GLN A 450 16.66 -13.03 -6.35
CA GLN A 450 15.45 -13.57 -5.73
C GLN A 450 14.29 -13.45 -6.72
N GLY A 451 13.58 -14.55 -6.98
CA GLY A 451 12.42 -14.55 -7.88
C GLY A 451 11.27 -13.71 -7.31
N ASP A 452 10.46 -13.10 -8.18
CA ASP A 452 9.33 -12.25 -7.77
C ASP A 452 8.21 -12.26 -8.83
N ILE A 453 7.02 -11.85 -8.41
CA ILE A 453 5.87 -11.56 -9.25
C ILE A 453 5.49 -10.10 -9.00
N LEU A 454 5.55 -9.27 -10.04
CA LEU A 454 5.32 -7.84 -9.98
C LEU A 454 4.01 -7.47 -10.68
N ILE A 455 3.34 -6.42 -10.20
CA ILE A 455 2.30 -5.76 -11.00
C ILE A 455 3.00 -4.93 -12.08
N ARG A 456 2.73 -5.23 -13.35
CA ARG A 456 3.39 -4.60 -14.51
C ARG A 456 3.31 -3.08 -14.49
N SER A 457 2.17 -2.52 -14.06
CA SER A 457 1.97 -1.07 -14.04
C SER A 457 2.89 -0.34 -13.07
N ARG A 458 3.38 -1.03 -12.02
CA ARG A 458 4.17 -0.47 -10.90
C ARG A 458 3.60 0.82 -10.31
N ARG A 459 2.28 1.03 -10.47
CA ARG A 459 1.59 2.21 -9.94
C ARG A 459 1.50 2.08 -8.43
N VAL A 460 2.01 3.09 -7.75
CA VAL A 460 1.85 3.23 -6.30
C VAL A 460 0.40 3.60 -6.00
N ARG A 461 -0.16 3.03 -4.93
CA ARG A 461 -1.51 3.37 -4.48
C ARG A 461 -1.52 4.80 -3.96
N SER A 462 -2.56 5.56 -4.33
CA SER A 462 -2.71 6.95 -3.87
C SER A 462 -3.03 6.97 -2.37
N ARG A 463 -2.32 7.80 -1.62
CA ARG A 463 -2.55 8.05 -0.19
C ARG A 463 -2.39 9.55 0.08
N PRO A 464 -3.19 10.16 0.97
CA PRO A 464 -3.01 11.57 1.35
C PRO A 464 -1.59 11.85 1.85
N GLY A 465 -1.00 12.99 1.48
CA GLY A 465 0.35 13.35 1.92
C GLY A 465 1.48 12.45 1.41
N GLN A 466 1.23 11.50 0.50
CA GLN A 466 2.27 10.61 0.00
C GLN A 466 3.27 11.35 -0.91
N MET A 467 4.54 11.34 -0.50
CA MET A 467 5.64 11.88 -1.30
C MET A 467 6.39 10.80 -2.09
N SER A 468 6.49 9.60 -1.52
CA SER A 468 7.21 8.50 -2.15
C SER A 468 6.53 8.01 -3.42
N GLN A 469 7.34 7.79 -4.45
CA GLN A 469 6.96 7.10 -5.70
C GLN A 469 7.41 5.64 -5.69
N LYS A 470 7.94 5.15 -4.56
CA LYS A 470 8.48 3.79 -4.44
C LYS A 470 7.95 3.11 -3.17
N VAL A 471 6.79 2.49 -3.31
CA VAL A 471 6.19 1.62 -2.29
C VAL A 471 6.17 0.21 -2.82
N LEU A 472 7.21 -0.58 -2.50
CA LEU A 472 7.38 -1.92 -3.05
C LEU A 472 6.18 -2.83 -2.77
N LEU A 473 5.57 -2.69 -1.59
CA LEU A 473 4.38 -3.45 -1.19
C LEU A 473 3.21 -3.31 -2.19
N ASP A 474 3.11 -2.18 -2.91
CA ASP A 474 2.02 -1.93 -3.84
C ASP A 474 2.15 -2.73 -5.15
N TYR A 475 3.36 -3.20 -5.50
CA TYR A 475 3.61 -3.84 -6.80
C TYR A 475 4.59 -5.01 -6.80
N SER A 476 5.22 -5.38 -5.68
CA SER A 476 6.00 -6.61 -5.50
C SER A 476 5.26 -7.59 -4.59
N LEU A 477 4.96 -8.78 -5.12
CA LEU A 477 4.25 -9.81 -4.36
C LEU A 477 5.11 -10.27 -3.18
N ARG A 478 6.42 -10.45 -3.40
CA ARG A 478 7.38 -10.77 -2.34
C ARG A 478 7.29 -9.75 -1.20
N SER A 479 7.40 -8.46 -1.48
CA SER A 479 7.34 -7.41 -0.45
C SER A 479 5.98 -7.37 0.28
N TYR A 480 4.88 -7.65 -0.42
CA TYR A 480 3.57 -7.74 0.21
C TYR A 480 3.45 -8.94 1.17
N LEU A 481 3.90 -10.12 0.75
CA LEU A 481 3.86 -11.36 1.55
C LEU A 481 4.81 -11.34 2.76
N GLU A 482 5.80 -10.44 2.78
CA GLU A 482 6.67 -10.28 3.96
C GLU A 482 5.90 -9.82 5.21
N VAL A 483 4.82 -9.05 5.02
CA VAL A 483 4.07 -8.39 6.09
C VAL A 483 2.57 -8.70 6.08
N ILE A 484 2.10 -9.58 5.18
CA ILE A 484 0.69 -9.92 5.01
C ILE A 484 0.03 -10.45 6.30
N PHE A 485 0.82 -11.11 7.16
CA PHE A 485 0.38 -11.62 8.45
C PHE A 485 1.10 -10.93 9.61
N LEU A 486 0.34 -10.58 10.65
CA LEU A 486 0.85 -9.95 11.87
C LEU A 486 1.89 -10.85 12.56
N VAL A 487 1.56 -12.14 12.66
CA VAL A 487 2.45 -13.19 13.18
C VAL A 487 2.59 -14.28 12.12
N PRO A 488 3.58 -14.19 11.22
CA PRO A 488 3.72 -15.16 10.14
C PRO A 488 4.17 -16.53 10.68
N ARG A 489 3.43 -17.58 10.32
CA ARG A 489 3.70 -18.99 10.69
C ARG A 489 3.94 -19.89 9.48
N MET A 490 3.19 -19.70 8.40
CA MET A 490 3.33 -20.43 7.13
C MET A 490 4.57 -19.94 6.35
N ARG A 491 5.36 -20.85 5.77
CA ARG A 491 6.48 -20.51 4.88
C ARG A 491 5.94 -20.24 3.48
N MET A 492 6.23 -19.08 2.92
CA MET A 492 5.77 -18.71 1.59
C MET A 492 6.94 -18.62 0.62
N TYR A 493 6.80 -19.18 -0.57
CA TYR A 493 7.79 -19.14 -1.65
C TYR A 493 7.19 -18.43 -2.86
N VAL A 494 7.92 -17.49 -3.44
CA VAL A 494 7.55 -16.83 -4.69
C VAL A 494 8.62 -17.12 -5.73
N GLN A 495 8.22 -17.71 -6.86
CA GLN A 495 9.13 -18.13 -7.94
C GLN A 495 10.32 -18.95 -7.41
N GLY A 496 10.01 -19.95 -6.57
CA GLY A 496 10.99 -20.88 -5.95
C GLY A 496 11.82 -20.29 -4.82
N SER A 497 11.71 -18.99 -4.52
CA SER A 497 12.53 -18.29 -3.54
C SER A 497 11.73 -17.97 -2.27
N LEU A 498 12.23 -18.38 -1.09
CA LEU A 498 11.59 -18.13 0.21
C LEU A 498 11.36 -16.62 0.44
N VAL A 499 10.16 -16.27 0.87
CA VAL A 499 9.79 -14.92 1.34
C VAL A 499 10.22 -14.77 2.79
N LYS A 500 10.92 -13.68 3.12
CA LYS A 500 11.41 -13.39 4.47
C LYS A 500 10.33 -12.73 5.32
N SER A 501 9.23 -13.47 5.56
CA SER A 501 8.13 -12.97 6.38
C SER A 501 8.58 -12.65 7.81
N ARG A 502 8.08 -11.55 8.37
CA ARG A 502 8.46 -11.05 9.69
C ARG A 502 7.29 -10.35 10.39
N PRO A 503 7.19 -10.42 11.74
CA PRO A 503 6.30 -9.55 12.48
C PRO A 503 6.79 -8.10 12.30
N LEU A 504 5.99 -7.26 11.63
CA LEU A 504 6.41 -5.91 11.25
C LEU A 504 6.79 -5.06 12.46
N ALA A 505 6.01 -5.13 13.54
CA ALA A 505 6.25 -4.40 14.79
C ALA A 505 7.66 -4.68 15.35
N ASN A 506 8.12 -5.93 15.26
CA ASN A 506 9.43 -6.36 15.77
C ASN A 506 10.60 -5.85 14.91
N SER A 507 10.34 -5.35 13.71
CA SER A 507 11.37 -4.79 12.82
C SER A 507 11.59 -3.29 12.99
N LEU A 508 10.82 -2.66 13.88
CA LEU A 508 10.90 -1.23 14.17
C LEU A 508 11.95 -0.94 15.25
N SER A 509 12.39 0.31 15.28
CA SER A 509 13.33 0.87 16.26
C SER A 509 12.68 2.03 17.04
N ASN A 510 13.14 2.30 18.26
CA ASN A 510 12.54 3.30 19.15
C ASN A 510 11.03 3.06 19.32
N THR A 511 10.65 1.82 19.60
CA THR A 511 9.23 1.45 19.69
C THR A 511 8.54 2.09 20.89
N TYR A 512 7.27 2.44 20.70
CA TYR A 512 6.37 2.98 21.70
C TYR A 512 5.02 2.26 21.58
N GLN A 513 4.51 1.76 22.69
CA GLN A 513 3.20 1.12 22.75
C GLN A 513 2.19 2.06 23.38
N ALA A 514 1.05 2.25 22.72
CA ALA A 514 -0.09 2.97 23.25
C ALA A 514 -1.32 2.06 23.27
N SER A 515 -2.21 2.28 24.23
CA SER A 515 -3.45 1.52 24.37
C SER A 515 -4.59 2.47 24.67
N ALA A 516 -5.77 2.16 24.11
CA ALA A 516 -6.99 2.91 24.34
C ALA A 516 -8.19 1.98 24.45
N VAL A 517 -9.29 2.53 24.94
CA VAL A 517 -10.61 1.90 24.90
C VAL A 517 -11.46 2.71 23.94
N ILE A 518 -11.81 2.12 22.80
CA ILE A 518 -12.66 2.73 21.77
C ILE A 518 -13.95 1.93 21.73
N MET A 519 -15.10 2.58 21.87
CA MET A 519 -16.42 1.91 21.87
C MET A 519 -16.50 0.74 22.87
N GLY A 520 -15.86 0.88 24.03
CA GLY A 520 -15.81 -0.16 25.07
C GLY A 520 -14.87 -1.34 24.77
N LYS A 521 -14.08 -1.28 23.70
CA LYS A 521 -13.15 -2.34 23.28
C LYS A 521 -11.71 -1.87 23.37
N HIS A 522 -10.84 -2.76 23.84
CA HIS A 522 -9.42 -2.46 23.99
C HIS A 522 -8.70 -2.54 22.64
N VAL A 523 -7.89 -1.52 22.35
CA VAL A 523 -6.99 -1.51 21.20
C VAL A 523 -5.59 -1.15 21.64
N GLN A 524 -4.59 -1.72 20.97
CA GLN A 524 -3.18 -1.47 21.23
C GLN A 524 -2.44 -1.24 19.91
N VAL A 525 -1.69 -0.14 19.82
CA VAL A 525 -0.82 0.17 18.69
C VAL A 525 0.63 0.10 19.14
N THR A 526 1.49 -0.45 18.28
CA THR A 526 2.95 -0.32 18.38
C THR A 526 3.43 0.66 17.31
N LEU A 527 3.93 1.81 17.74
CA LEU A 527 4.56 2.82 16.89
C LEU A 527 6.08 2.64 16.94
N GLY A 528 6.77 2.92 15.84
CA GLY A 528 8.22 2.87 15.79
C GLY A 528 8.80 3.43 14.50
N ARG A 529 10.13 3.53 14.44
CA ARG A 529 10.87 3.98 13.26
C ARG A 529 11.40 2.83 12.43
N SER A 530 11.29 2.97 11.11
CA SER A 530 11.95 2.10 10.14
C SER A 530 12.91 2.91 9.27
N GLN A 531 14.18 2.51 9.26
CA GLN A 531 15.22 3.15 8.44
C GLN A 531 14.90 3.03 6.94
N LEU A 532 14.42 1.87 6.51
CA LEU A 532 14.08 1.64 5.10
C LEU A 532 12.95 2.58 4.65
N GLU A 533 11.93 2.73 5.49
CA GLU A 533 10.79 3.59 5.19
C GLU A 533 11.16 5.07 5.29
N TRP A 534 12.06 5.42 6.22
CA TRP A 534 12.66 6.74 6.29
C TRP A 534 13.38 7.12 4.99
N GLU A 535 14.27 6.26 4.50
CA GLU A 535 15.02 6.50 3.26
C GLU A 535 14.10 6.63 2.04
N GLN A 536 13.04 5.82 2.01
CA GLN A 536 12.04 5.84 0.94
C GLN A 536 10.97 6.92 1.10
N ALA A 537 11.02 7.74 2.16
CA ALA A 537 10.00 8.73 2.48
C ALA A 537 8.57 8.15 2.60
N ASN A 538 8.48 6.96 3.18
CA ASN A 538 7.25 6.25 3.49
C ASN A 538 6.92 6.38 5.00
N CYS A 539 5.64 6.29 5.32
CA CYS A 539 5.15 6.16 6.69
C CYS A 539 3.66 5.79 6.70
N GLY A 540 3.14 5.46 7.88
CA GLY A 540 1.72 5.21 8.10
C GLY A 540 1.45 3.97 8.93
N MET A 541 0.17 3.67 9.12
CA MET A 541 -0.34 2.61 9.97
C MET A 541 -0.60 1.34 9.16
N PHE A 542 -0.31 0.20 9.75
CA PHE A 542 -0.61 -1.14 9.24
C PHE A 542 -1.69 -1.74 10.12
N LEU A 543 -2.88 -1.87 9.54
CA LEU A 543 -4.10 -2.32 10.21
C LEU A 543 -4.34 -3.79 9.88
N TYR A 544 -4.29 -4.65 10.88
CA TYR A 544 -4.54 -6.09 10.77
C TYR A 544 -5.92 -6.45 11.33
N TRP A 545 -6.55 -7.47 10.74
CA TRP A 545 -7.81 -8.06 11.20
C TRP A 545 -7.69 -9.59 11.11
N HIS A 546 -7.94 -10.30 12.21
CA HIS A 546 -7.58 -11.72 12.43
C HIS A 546 -6.11 -12.03 12.07
N GLY A 547 -5.21 -11.10 12.42
CA GLY A 547 -3.79 -11.17 12.06
C GLY A 547 -3.50 -11.07 10.55
N ARG A 548 -4.47 -10.67 9.71
CA ARG A 548 -4.34 -10.46 8.26
C ARG A 548 -4.33 -8.97 7.92
N LEU A 549 -3.37 -8.51 7.13
CA LEU A 549 -3.19 -7.09 6.77
C LEU A 549 -4.34 -6.56 5.88
N ILE A 550 -5.15 -5.62 6.36
CA ILE A 550 -6.25 -5.03 5.58
C ILE A 550 -5.81 -3.74 4.90
N GLU A 551 -5.17 -2.84 5.64
CA GLU A 551 -4.66 -1.57 5.12
C GLU A 551 -3.18 -1.38 5.49
N ALA A 552 -2.38 -0.93 4.53
CA ALA A 552 -0.96 -0.67 4.69
C ALA A 552 -0.64 0.79 4.37
N TYR A 553 0.25 1.38 5.18
CA TYR A 553 0.64 2.79 5.13
C TYR A 553 -0.57 3.75 5.23
N LYS A 554 -1.57 3.41 6.04
CA LYS A 554 -2.71 4.29 6.30
C LYS A 554 -2.24 5.59 6.96
N ARG A 555 -2.65 6.72 6.40
CA ARG A 555 -2.25 8.05 6.83
C ARG A 555 -3.21 8.55 7.90
N VAL A 556 -2.66 9.03 9.01
CA VAL A 556 -3.40 9.52 10.19
C VAL A 556 -2.70 10.78 10.73
N GLY A 557 -3.44 11.64 11.42
CA GLY A 557 -2.89 12.86 12.05
C GLY A 557 -2.18 13.77 11.04
N GLY A 558 -1.05 14.35 11.46
CA GLY A 558 -0.22 15.25 10.66
C GLY A 558 0.33 14.63 9.37
N MET A 559 0.45 13.29 9.30
CA MET A 559 0.95 12.57 8.10
C MET A 559 0.03 12.72 6.87
N THR A 560 -1.24 13.07 7.09
CA THR A 560 -2.24 13.24 6.01
C THR A 560 -2.02 14.53 5.22
N TYR A 561 -1.55 15.58 5.88
CA TYR A 561 -1.46 16.94 5.31
C TYR A 561 -0.04 17.33 4.90
N ASN A 562 0.98 16.73 5.53
CA ASN A 562 2.38 17.03 5.24
C ASN A 562 3.17 15.72 5.08
N GLY A 563 3.70 15.49 3.89
CA GLY A 563 4.41 14.25 3.58
C GLY A 563 5.77 14.07 4.24
N GLU A 564 6.34 15.13 4.83
CA GLU A 564 7.54 15.00 5.69
C GLU A 564 7.18 14.65 7.14
N VAL A 565 5.95 14.95 7.59
CA VAL A 565 5.51 14.64 8.95
C VAL A 565 5.28 13.14 9.07
N GLY A 566 5.89 12.56 10.09
CA GLY A 566 5.81 11.12 10.34
C GLY A 566 6.71 10.30 9.44
N ARG A 567 7.59 10.89 8.62
CA ARG A 567 8.51 10.13 7.75
C ARG A 567 9.22 9.02 8.51
N GLY A 568 9.22 7.80 7.97
CA GLY A 568 9.80 6.61 8.59
C GLY A 568 9.06 6.09 9.83
N VAL A 569 7.99 6.74 10.29
CA VAL A 569 7.13 6.24 11.37
C VAL A 569 6.16 5.21 10.82
N ILE A 570 6.14 4.05 11.48
CA ILE A 570 5.24 2.95 11.17
C ILE A 570 4.47 2.61 12.44
N GLY A 571 3.15 2.50 12.32
CA GLY A 571 2.31 1.93 13.36
C GLY A 571 1.81 0.56 12.95
N VAL A 572 1.72 -0.35 13.91
CA VAL A 572 1.21 -1.71 13.72
C VAL A 572 0.15 -1.97 14.77
N ILE A 573 -1.04 -2.37 14.32
CA ILE A 573 -2.21 -2.59 15.19
C ILE A 573 -3.08 -3.73 14.66
N ASP A 574 -3.60 -4.54 15.57
CA ASP A 574 -4.67 -5.50 15.31
C ASP A 574 -6.01 -4.88 15.75
N VAL A 575 -6.96 -4.75 14.83
CA VAL A 575 -8.27 -4.13 15.03
C VAL A 575 -9.41 -5.14 15.09
N THR A 576 -9.09 -6.44 15.22
CA THR A 576 -10.06 -7.54 15.22
C THR A 576 -11.22 -7.31 16.18
N GLU A 577 -10.92 -7.06 17.46
CA GLU A 577 -11.96 -6.87 18.47
C GLU A 577 -12.83 -5.65 18.14
N LEU A 578 -12.18 -4.53 17.77
CA LEU A 578 -12.87 -3.27 17.43
C LEU A 578 -13.85 -3.44 16.27
N MET A 579 -13.43 -4.10 15.19
CA MET A 579 -14.19 -4.21 13.93
C MET A 579 -15.24 -5.32 13.91
N ASN A 580 -15.31 -6.14 14.96
CA ASN A 580 -16.32 -7.19 15.10
C ASN A 580 -17.53 -6.67 15.89
N GLU A 581 -18.69 -6.51 15.26
CA GLU A 581 -19.87 -5.90 15.90
C GLU A 581 -20.74 -6.90 16.69
N GLY A 582 -20.37 -8.18 16.68
CA GLY A 582 -21.24 -9.26 17.15
C GLY A 582 -22.27 -9.66 16.10
N ASN A 583 -22.98 -10.77 16.32
CA ASN A 583 -24.01 -11.29 15.42
C ASN A 583 -23.56 -11.57 13.96
N GLY A 584 -22.25 -11.76 13.73
CA GLY A 584 -21.67 -12.01 12.41
C GLY A 584 -21.46 -10.77 11.53
N HIS A 585 -21.80 -9.57 12.02
CA HIS A 585 -21.54 -8.32 11.28
C HIS A 585 -20.09 -7.85 11.50
N VAL A 586 -19.42 -7.48 10.41
CA VAL A 586 -18.01 -7.04 10.40
C VAL A 586 -17.84 -5.79 9.55
N TRP A 587 -17.01 -4.86 10.02
CA TRP A 587 -16.75 -3.59 9.33
C TRP A 587 -15.61 -3.66 8.30
N VAL A 588 -15.40 -4.83 7.68
CA VAL A 588 -14.34 -5.06 6.68
C VAL A 588 -14.97 -5.25 5.31
N HIS A 589 -14.43 -4.60 4.28
CA HIS A 589 -14.89 -4.81 2.91
C HIS A 589 -14.74 -6.28 2.49
N SER A 590 -15.63 -6.76 1.63
CA SER A 590 -15.63 -8.17 1.15
C SER A 590 -14.35 -8.57 0.39
N ASN A 591 -13.60 -7.61 -0.14
CA ASN A 591 -12.31 -7.83 -0.80
C ASN A 591 -11.11 -7.77 0.16
N LYS A 592 -11.35 -7.50 1.46
CA LYS A 592 -10.35 -7.42 2.53
C LYS A 592 -9.23 -6.40 2.26
N GLN A 593 -9.50 -5.32 1.52
CA GLN A 593 -8.53 -4.26 1.19
C GLN A 593 -8.80 -2.91 1.86
N GLY A 594 -9.76 -2.86 2.78
CA GLY A 594 -10.14 -1.68 3.54
C GLY A 594 -11.28 -1.95 4.52
N PHE A 595 -11.57 -0.96 5.35
CA PHE A 595 -12.70 -0.98 6.28
C PHE A 595 -13.89 -0.19 5.73
N LEU A 596 -15.09 -0.61 6.12
CA LEU A 596 -16.32 0.13 5.87
C LEU A 596 -16.35 1.40 6.74
N ASP A 597 -16.91 2.47 6.20
CA ASP A 597 -17.09 3.71 6.95
C ASP A 597 -18.06 3.50 8.13
N CYS A 598 -17.56 3.70 9.34
CA CYS A 598 -18.30 3.50 10.58
C CYS A 598 -17.67 4.32 11.71
N GLU A 599 -18.45 4.58 12.76
CA GLU A 599 -18.01 5.35 13.93
C GLU A 599 -16.76 4.75 14.59
N SER A 600 -16.72 3.42 14.71
CA SER A 600 -15.58 2.70 15.29
C SER A 600 -14.28 2.95 14.50
N TYR A 601 -14.35 2.98 13.17
CA TYR A 601 -13.18 3.24 12.33
C TYR A 601 -12.76 4.71 12.36
N ALA A 602 -13.71 5.65 12.33
CA ALA A 602 -13.41 7.07 12.43
C ALA A 602 -12.72 7.44 13.76
N LEU A 603 -13.23 6.91 14.89
CA LEU A 603 -12.63 7.11 16.21
C LEU A 603 -11.23 6.48 16.31
N LEU A 604 -11.03 5.33 15.66
CA LEU A 604 -9.71 4.71 15.56
C LEU A 604 -8.72 5.59 14.80
N GLU A 605 -9.12 6.15 13.65
CA GLU A 605 -8.27 7.04 12.86
C GLU A 605 -7.87 8.30 13.64
N GLU A 606 -8.82 8.90 14.36
CA GLU A 606 -8.57 10.06 15.22
C GLU A 606 -7.56 9.73 16.31
N TRP A 607 -7.78 8.64 17.04
CA TRP A 607 -6.88 8.20 18.11
C TRP A 607 -5.47 7.86 17.58
N LEU A 608 -5.39 7.08 16.48
CA LEU A 608 -4.11 6.76 15.84
C LEU A 608 -3.37 8.02 15.37
N GLY A 609 -4.11 9.02 14.88
CA GLY A 609 -3.55 10.31 14.49
C GLY A 609 -2.91 11.02 15.67
N LYS A 610 -3.62 11.13 16.79
CA LYS A 610 -3.11 11.73 18.01
C LYS A 610 -1.85 11.02 18.53
N GLU A 611 -1.88 9.70 18.64
CA GLU A 611 -0.71 8.94 19.13
C GLU A 611 0.50 9.05 18.18
N ALA A 612 0.25 9.07 16.88
CA ALA A 612 1.31 9.20 15.89
C ALA A 612 1.97 10.59 15.92
N ASP A 613 1.17 11.66 16.08
CA ASP A 613 1.67 13.02 16.21
C ASP A 613 2.44 13.21 17.53
N GLU A 614 1.91 12.69 18.64
CA GLU A 614 2.62 12.69 19.94
C GLU A 614 3.95 11.92 19.88
N TYR A 615 3.96 10.76 19.22
CA TYR A 615 5.18 9.99 18.99
C TYR A 615 6.19 10.76 18.14
N TRP A 616 5.73 11.43 17.08
CA TRP A 616 6.57 12.23 16.20
C TRP A 616 7.22 13.39 16.96
N ASP A 617 6.44 14.18 17.68
CA ASP A 617 6.93 15.34 18.43
C ASP A 617 7.97 14.94 19.49
N LYS A 618 7.72 13.85 20.23
CA LYS A 618 8.66 13.34 21.24
C LYS A 618 9.98 12.83 20.64
N ASN A 619 9.95 12.23 19.45
CA ASN A 619 11.10 11.51 18.88
C ASN A 619 11.81 12.25 17.75
N TYR A 620 11.24 13.30 17.18
CA TYR A 620 11.80 14.01 16.03
C TYR A 620 12.42 15.37 16.40
N ASP A 621 11.84 16.11 17.35
CA ASP A 621 12.39 17.42 17.75
C ASP A 621 13.72 17.34 18.52
N THR A 622 14.12 16.16 19.01
CA THR A 622 15.42 15.96 19.68
C THR A 622 16.53 15.47 18.74
N VAL A 623 16.26 15.28 17.44
CA VAL A 623 17.27 14.82 16.48
C VAL A 623 18.06 16.01 15.94
N LEU A 624 19.02 16.48 16.76
CA LEU A 624 20.17 17.20 16.24
C LEU A 624 20.76 16.39 15.08
N LEU A 625 20.87 17.03 13.91
CA LEU A 625 21.64 16.61 12.75
C LEU A 625 23.10 16.32 13.15
N LYS A 626 23.36 15.17 13.77
CA LYS A 626 24.70 14.60 13.79
C LYS A 626 24.91 13.95 12.44
N LYS A 627 25.71 14.59 11.58
CA LYS A 627 26.31 13.99 10.39
C LYS A 627 27.05 12.72 10.81
N GLY A 628 26.37 11.60 10.73
CA GLY A 628 26.88 10.27 11.03
C GLY A 628 25.73 9.30 10.81
N GLY A 629 25.77 8.54 9.71
CA GLY A 629 24.72 7.59 9.36
C GLY A 629 24.64 6.48 10.40
N TYR A 630 23.77 6.64 11.40
CA TYR A 630 23.39 5.54 12.27
C TYR A 630 22.41 4.66 11.50
N LEU A 631 22.84 3.44 11.16
CA LEU A 631 21.92 2.38 10.77
C LEU A 631 20.99 2.11 11.97
N HIS A 632 19.76 2.61 11.93
CA HIS A 632 18.74 2.29 12.93
C HIS A 632 18.35 0.81 12.76
N LYS A 633 18.98 -0.05 13.58
CA LYS A 633 18.65 -1.48 13.69
C LYS A 633 17.37 -1.64 14.52
N PRO A 634 16.58 -2.72 14.30
CA PRO A 634 15.45 -3.04 15.15
C PRO A 634 15.82 -3.06 16.64
N ASP A 635 14.87 -2.73 17.51
CA ASP A 635 15.11 -2.76 18.98
C ASP A 635 15.56 -4.16 19.45
N HIS A 636 15.04 -5.19 18.77
CA HIS A 636 15.40 -6.59 18.98
C HIS A 636 15.54 -7.29 17.63
N GLU A 637 16.57 -8.12 17.48
CA GLU A 637 16.68 -9.02 16.34
C GLU A 637 15.88 -10.30 16.63
N TRP A 638 15.17 -10.82 15.64
CA TRP A 638 14.30 -11.98 15.77
C TRP A 638 14.55 -13.01 14.67
N VAL A 639 14.36 -14.28 14.99
CA VAL A 639 14.40 -15.39 14.02
C VAL A 639 13.23 -16.34 14.24
N GLN A 640 12.72 -16.93 13.17
CA GLN A 640 11.70 -17.98 13.25
C GLN A 640 12.35 -19.37 13.20
N CYS A 641 11.91 -20.28 14.07
CA CYS A 641 12.34 -21.67 14.02
C CYS A 641 11.65 -22.45 12.89
N ASP A 642 12.40 -23.17 12.06
CA ASP A 642 11.89 -24.01 10.99
C ASP A 642 11.13 -25.26 11.48
N LYS A 643 11.42 -25.75 12.70
CA LYS A 643 10.72 -26.90 13.30
C LYS A 643 9.41 -26.53 13.96
N CYS A 644 9.42 -25.61 14.93
CA CYS A 644 8.24 -25.30 15.74
C CYS A 644 7.50 -24.03 15.31
N ARG A 645 8.02 -23.30 14.32
CA ARG A 645 7.47 -22.05 13.78
C ARG A 645 7.35 -20.89 14.78
N LYS A 646 7.92 -21.05 15.97
CA LYS A 646 8.00 -20.01 17.01
C LYS A 646 9.07 -18.96 16.70
N TRP A 647 8.79 -17.72 17.06
CA TRP A 647 9.73 -16.60 16.97
C TRP A 647 10.62 -16.54 18.22
N ARG A 648 11.92 -16.33 18.04
CA ARG A 648 12.93 -16.26 19.09
C ARG A 648 13.69 -14.95 19.00
N MET A 649 13.86 -14.28 20.14
CA MET A 649 14.67 -13.07 20.23
C MET A 649 16.15 -13.47 20.23
N LEU A 650 16.95 -12.83 19.39
CA LEU A 650 18.40 -13.04 19.33
C LEU A 650 19.10 -12.20 20.40
N SER A 651 20.10 -12.77 21.08
CA SER A 651 20.94 -12.05 22.03
C SER A 651 21.77 -10.95 21.36
N SER A 652 22.10 -9.89 22.09
CA SER A 652 22.80 -8.72 21.54
C SER A 652 24.14 -9.11 20.90
N GLY A 653 24.30 -8.88 19.58
CA GLY A 653 25.50 -9.23 18.81
C GLY A 653 25.25 -10.13 17.60
N PHE A 654 24.09 -10.78 17.53
CA PHE A 654 23.69 -11.58 16.37
C PHE A 654 22.80 -10.78 15.43
N ASP A 655 22.95 -11.01 14.12
CA ASP A 655 22.16 -10.40 13.06
C ASP A 655 21.38 -11.52 12.35
N SER A 656 20.05 -11.36 12.24
CA SER A 656 19.18 -12.33 11.57
C SER A 656 19.60 -12.60 10.11
N LYS A 657 20.29 -11.66 9.46
CA LYS A 657 20.80 -11.80 8.08
C LYS A 657 22.00 -12.74 7.96
N ASN A 658 22.72 -12.95 9.05
CA ASN A 658 23.91 -13.81 9.08
C ASN A 658 23.60 -15.24 9.53
N LEU A 659 22.34 -15.54 9.85
CA LEU A 659 21.90 -16.88 10.20
C LEU A 659 21.72 -17.74 8.93
N PRO A 660 21.89 -19.07 9.05
CA PRO A 660 21.62 -19.99 7.95
C PRO A 660 20.16 -19.89 7.49
N THR A 661 19.93 -20.26 6.22
CA THR A 661 18.60 -20.21 5.59
C THR A 661 17.55 -21.04 6.34
N GLU A 662 17.97 -22.15 6.94
CA GLU A 662 17.17 -22.94 7.88
C GLU A 662 17.75 -22.77 9.28
N TRP A 663 16.90 -22.42 10.24
CA TRP A 663 17.31 -22.17 11.63
C TRP A 663 16.40 -22.89 12.63
N PHE A 664 16.99 -23.49 13.66
CA PHE A 664 16.28 -24.28 14.66
C PHE A 664 16.57 -23.79 16.08
N CYS A 665 15.61 -23.96 17.01
CA CYS A 665 15.76 -23.49 18.39
C CYS A 665 17.05 -23.99 19.08
N TYR A 666 17.53 -25.19 18.76
CA TYR A 666 18.74 -25.75 19.37
C TYR A 666 20.03 -25.10 18.85
N MET A 667 19.97 -24.28 17.79
CA MET A 667 21.11 -23.61 17.19
C MET A 667 21.46 -22.32 17.92
N GLU A 668 22.72 -21.87 17.76
CA GLU A 668 23.12 -20.53 18.16
C GLU A 668 22.31 -19.47 17.39
N PRO A 669 21.92 -18.36 18.04
CA PRO A 669 22.26 -17.96 19.40
C PRO A 669 21.28 -18.39 20.50
N PHE A 670 20.15 -19.04 20.18
CA PHE A 670 19.12 -19.38 21.18
C PHE A 670 19.50 -20.59 22.05
N LYS A 671 20.08 -21.66 21.46
CA LYS A 671 20.45 -22.92 22.14
C LYS A 671 19.36 -23.48 23.09
N GLY A 672 18.09 -23.38 22.70
CA GLY A 672 16.94 -23.81 23.51
C GLY A 672 16.13 -24.93 22.88
N SER A 673 15.06 -25.37 23.56
CA SER A 673 14.14 -26.38 23.05
C SER A 673 12.92 -25.76 22.35
N CYS A 674 12.27 -26.54 21.48
CA CYS A 674 11.03 -26.13 20.81
C CYS A 674 9.84 -26.03 21.77
N GLU A 675 9.92 -26.65 22.94
CA GLU A 675 8.86 -26.67 23.96
C GLU A 675 8.75 -25.31 24.67
N ILE A 676 9.87 -24.59 24.80
CA ILE A 676 9.90 -23.25 25.42
C ILE A 676 8.84 -22.35 24.76
N PRO A 677 7.95 -21.71 25.54
CA PRO A 677 6.96 -20.76 25.02
C PRO A 677 7.59 -19.64 24.19
N GLU A 678 6.84 -19.08 23.25
CA GLU A 678 7.29 -17.93 22.45
C GLU A 678 7.45 -16.70 23.35
N GLN A 679 8.56 -15.98 23.20
CA GLN A 679 8.82 -14.76 23.97
C GLN A 679 7.90 -13.65 23.46
N LYS A 680 7.33 -12.88 24.39
CA LYS A 680 6.61 -11.63 24.10
C LYS A 680 7.50 -10.46 24.51
N VAL A 681 7.50 -9.37 23.75
CA VAL A 681 8.12 -8.12 24.19
C VAL A 681 7.30 -7.61 25.38
N GLU A 682 7.92 -7.46 26.55
CA GLU A 682 7.23 -6.96 27.75
C GLU A 682 6.71 -5.53 27.53
N SER A 683 5.48 -5.29 27.97
CA SER A 683 4.84 -3.97 27.86
C SER A 683 5.60 -2.94 28.71
N GLY A 684 6.07 -1.86 28.09
CA GLY A 684 6.63 -0.70 28.79
C GLY A 684 8.16 -0.63 28.91
N VAL A 685 8.93 -1.56 28.33
CA VAL A 685 10.41 -1.42 28.32
C VAL A 685 10.83 -0.49 27.18
N ILE A 686 11.17 0.75 27.52
CA ILE A 686 11.91 1.66 26.63
C ILE A 686 13.34 1.12 26.52
N THR A 687 13.65 0.34 25.48
CA THR A 687 15.06 0.06 25.14
C THR A 687 15.67 1.29 24.50
N VAL A 688 16.19 2.21 25.32
CA VAL A 688 17.15 3.20 24.84
C VAL A 688 18.38 2.42 24.41
N SER A 689 18.60 2.28 23.09
CA SER A 689 19.80 1.68 22.55
C SER A 689 21.02 2.42 23.10
N ALA A 690 21.75 1.78 24.02
CA ALA A 690 22.95 2.35 24.61
C ALA A 690 23.95 2.67 23.50
N LYS A 691 24.45 3.92 23.49
CA LYS A 691 25.49 4.41 22.59
C LYS A 691 26.66 3.40 22.56
N ARG A 692 26.84 2.71 21.44
CA ARG A 692 28.05 1.90 21.20
C ARG A 692 29.01 2.72 20.34
N SER A 693 29.90 3.44 21.01
CA SER A 693 31.12 3.97 20.39
C SER A 693 32.13 2.84 20.22
N GLY A 694 32.69 2.69 19.03
CA GLY A 694 33.91 1.91 18.83
C GLY A 694 33.92 1.06 17.58
N TYR A 695 34.17 1.68 16.43
CA TYR A 695 35.01 1.09 15.39
C TYR A 695 35.80 2.25 14.77
N GLY A 696 37.11 2.23 15.01
CA GLY A 696 38.03 3.22 14.45
C GLY A 696 38.13 3.05 12.94
N SER A 697 37.91 4.15 12.21
CA SER A 697 38.41 4.28 10.85
C SER A 697 39.92 4.12 10.87
N ARG A 698 40.45 3.25 10.02
CA ARG A 698 41.79 3.45 9.46
C ARG A 698 41.58 3.85 8.02
N ASP A 699 41.78 5.14 7.79
CA ASP A 699 41.94 5.73 6.48
C ASP A 699 43.16 5.11 5.79
N VAL A 700 43.01 4.82 4.50
CA VAL A 700 44.11 4.40 3.62
C VAL A 700 44.57 5.65 2.90
N GLU A 701 45.71 6.20 3.30
CA GLU A 701 46.56 7.04 2.46
C GLU A 701 47.88 6.30 2.24
N GLY A 702 48.29 6.18 0.98
CA GLY A 702 49.61 5.71 0.59
C GLY A 702 50.54 6.90 0.36
N ASP A 703 51.84 6.73 0.58
CA ASP A 703 52.84 6.54 -0.48
C ASP A 703 54.23 6.28 0.15
N ALA A 704 55.14 5.79 -0.71
CA ALA A 704 56.49 5.26 -0.57
C ALA A 704 57.49 5.87 0.44
N THR A 705 58.50 5.08 0.86
CA THR A 705 59.93 5.15 0.37
C THR A 705 60.92 4.41 1.31
N ILE A 706 61.58 3.36 0.77
CA ILE A 706 62.99 2.87 0.90
C ILE A 706 63.64 2.54 2.30
N THR A 707 64.19 1.31 2.34
CA THR A 707 65.16 0.54 3.17
C THR A 707 66.45 1.23 3.71
N PRO A 708 67.41 0.57 4.45
CA PRO A 708 67.48 -0.76 5.12
C PRO A 708 68.19 -0.77 6.53
N GLU A 709 68.44 -1.99 7.05
CA GLU A 709 69.50 -2.42 8.03
C GLU A 709 69.26 -2.30 9.55
N GLY A 710 69.66 -3.37 10.27
CA GLY A 710 70.09 -3.31 11.68
C GLY A 710 69.59 -4.45 12.58
N ASP A 711 70.40 -5.50 12.69
CA ASP A 711 70.27 -6.69 13.56
C ASP A 711 70.36 -6.44 15.08
N ILE A 712 70.20 -7.54 15.82
CA ILE A 712 70.71 -7.91 17.17
C ILE A 712 69.64 -7.79 18.28
N ASP A 713 68.93 -8.88 18.60
CA ASP A 713 69.26 -9.98 19.55
C ASP A 713 69.24 -9.54 21.03
N GLU A 714 68.39 -10.17 21.84
CA GLU A 714 68.85 -11.22 22.77
C GLU A 714 67.74 -11.70 23.72
N ASN A 715 67.65 -13.04 23.79
CA ASN A 715 67.46 -13.87 24.98
C ASN A 715 66.10 -13.90 25.71
N PHE A 716 65.37 -15.03 25.57
CA PHE A 716 65.61 -16.20 26.46
C PHE A 716 64.94 -17.48 25.90
N ASP A 717 65.81 -18.41 25.48
CA ASP A 717 65.61 -19.86 25.28
C ASP A 717 65.15 -20.49 26.63
N GLY A 718 64.37 -21.57 26.74
CA GLY A 718 64.11 -22.74 25.90
C GLY A 718 63.45 -23.81 26.81
N THR A 719 63.04 -25.01 26.43
CA THR A 719 63.15 -25.77 25.18
C THR A 719 62.24 -27.01 25.32
N GLN A 720 61.56 -27.39 24.22
CA GLN A 720 61.16 -28.77 23.79
C GLN A 720 59.96 -29.52 24.46
N LYS A 721 59.05 -30.20 23.72
CA LYS A 721 58.91 -30.47 22.26
C LYS A 721 57.53 -31.10 21.92
N ASN A 722 57.01 -30.70 20.75
CA ASN A 722 56.30 -31.46 19.67
C ASN A 722 54.97 -32.22 19.95
N ASP A 723 53.94 -32.24 19.08
CA ASP A 723 53.87 -32.05 17.61
C ASP A 723 52.54 -31.41 17.15
N ARG A 724 52.62 -30.53 16.15
CA ARG A 724 51.51 -30.06 15.29
C ARG A 724 51.94 -30.20 13.83
N LYS A 725 51.11 -30.82 12.98
CA LYS A 725 51.15 -30.62 11.51
C LYS A 725 49.92 -29.82 11.09
N GLY A 726 50.16 -28.65 10.52
CA GLY A 726 49.19 -27.91 9.72
C GLY A 726 49.41 -28.16 8.22
N LEU A 727 48.43 -27.83 7.40
CA LEU A 727 48.61 -27.62 5.96
C LEU A 727 47.55 -26.64 5.44
N LYS A 728 48.03 -25.52 4.87
CA LYS A 728 47.27 -24.56 4.07
C LYS A 728 47.36 -24.96 2.58
N ARG A 729 46.22 -24.79 1.90
CA ARG A 729 45.95 -24.40 0.49
C ARG A 729 47.02 -24.64 -0.59
N ASN A 730 46.55 -25.14 -1.75
CA ASN A 730 46.93 -24.60 -3.06
C ASN A 730 45.81 -24.73 -4.11
N ARG A 731 45.60 -23.65 -4.88
CA ARG A 731 44.80 -23.57 -6.13
C ARG A 731 45.65 -24.08 -7.29
N LYS A 732 45.09 -24.88 -8.21
CA LYS A 732 45.48 -24.92 -9.63
C LYS A 732 44.24 -25.25 -10.49
N GLY A 733 44.07 -24.49 -11.57
CA GLY A 733 43.00 -24.64 -12.56
C GLY A 733 43.26 -25.81 -13.52
N LEU A 734 42.22 -26.18 -14.27
CA LEU A 734 42.27 -27.17 -15.34
C LEU A 734 41.60 -26.63 -16.61
N SER A 735 42.23 -26.97 -17.73
CA SER A 735 42.07 -26.44 -19.08
C SER A 735 41.06 -27.19 -19.95
N ARG A 736 40.55 -26.48 -20.95
CA ARG A 736 39.78 -26.99 -22.10
C ARG A 736 40.58 -27.98 -22.97
N SER A 737 39.90 -28.99 -23.53
CA SER A 737 40.23 -29.53 -24.85
C SER A 737 39.02 -30.20 -25.51
N CYS A 738 38.63 -29.70 -26.69
CA CYS A 738 37.76 -30.37 -27.65
C CYS A 738 38.54 -31.45 -28.42
N LYS A 739 37.89 -32.58 -28.76
CA LYS A 739 38.13 -33.34 -30.01
C LYS A 739 36.83 -33.96 -30.52
N LYS A 740 36.49 -33.66 -31.78
CA LYS A 740 35.57 -34.40 -32.67
C LYS A 740 36.27 -35.65 -33.21
N VAL A 741 35.54 -36.76 -33.42
CA VAL A 741 35.60 -37.73 -34.58
C VAL A 741 34.29 -38.55 -34.51
N VAL A 742 33.32 -38.38 -35.42
CA VAL A 742 32.98 -39.22 -36.61
C VAL A 742 32.79 -40.71 -36.34
N SER A 743 31.52 -41.14 -36.34
CA SER A 743 30.95 -42.25 -37.12
C SER A 743 29.45 -42.31 -36.88
#